data_AF-A0A9P6X9S5-F1
#
_entry.id   AF-A0A9P6X9S5-F1
#
_cell.length_a   1.000
_cell.length_b   1.000
_cell.length_c   1.000
_cell.angle_alpha   90.00
_cell.angle_beta   90.00
_cell.angle_gamma   90.00
#
_symmetry.space_group_name_H-M   'P 1'
#
loop_
_entity.id
_entity.type
_entity.pdbx_description
1 polymer ?
#
loop_
_entity_poly.entity_id
_entity_poly.type
_entity_poly.pdbx_seq_one_letter_code
_entity_poly.pdbx_strand_id
1 'polypeptide(L)'
;MAENTKLVDTEDNNTALEVNPPEASLEWENEDKKEPHPLSIQTLDQYENDPWAQPANENDVLTEHDILVEGRKQTAPTAITTAAIVDQQQQEQTTIPTPTVTTPTVTTPTITPITTTAATSPVSQDISAIKANTIDDLRISGQLPKWLIGEYFTVGPGTFDVKYNRKVEVDGELQLVSALYTFGHWFDALPLVNRFDLNGQRNTITYRNKLTSRRLIEKIRDHHGYSPLHPAGLYMSNTNQTVLSKILKNATKPNKPDAEPCGARILTKIPGLDGRLFCQNHANHANPFDLKPTRLLTWSEINPAFKGTSSCPNGQYDSRTGEYINFTMEVGYQSVKYHFFSISDQNPKGTLITSITAPMAYVNTFSITPKYIIFVIHPMLANASGVKYNWCESIMDSFSFRSSEPTLFYVISRERRELIAIYRSEPCFIMNHINAYEEQDMIYLDMICYPDDTIARQLTTHFLRQPAKMEPSRLMGSEVRRYKLTRLEDEHIAYLSHKPAKSRLSSILNVFKTDTATQTKYSETADNRWYSWMPTAPYDQRVSPSIELPQINPHFKMYKHTMMYGLGFSASNSLKHGAIWDSIVKINLETKAIMTSWHQENCYPSEAVFVPRPSIGPEDQVGEDEGVLLSVVMNASTSTSFLLVLDANNLQVLATADLERLVPISFAHGDCRLLESY
;
A
#
# COMPACT_ATOMS: atom_id res chain seq x y z
N MET A 1 46.51 -44.79 7.56
CA MET A 1 47.60 -45.08 8.51
C MET A 1 47.87 -43.82 9.29
N ALA A 2 47.88 -43.92 10.62
CA ALA A 2 48.46 -42.92 11.52
C ALA A 2 49.94 -42.70 11.13
N GLU A 3 50.65 -41.64 11.50
CA GLU A 3 50.79 -41.04 12.81
C GLU A 3 51.85 -39.92 12.70
N ASN A 4 52.04 -39.17 13.80
CA ASN A 4 53.34 -38.66 14.30
C ASN A 4 53.85 -37.29 13.80
N THR A 5 53.78 -36.25 14.66
CA THR A 5 54.74 -35.77 15.71
C THR A 5 55.81 -34.83 15.12
N LYS A 6 56.36 -33.77 15.76
CA LYS A 6 56.29 -33.05 17.05
C LYS A 6 57.43 -31.99 16.98
N LEU A 7 57.53 -31.10 17.98
CA LEU A 7 58.72 -30.33 18.44
C LEU A 7 58.95 -28.95 17.77
N VAL A 8 59.44 -27.87 18.42
CA VAL A 8 59.81 -27.51 19.82
C VAL A 8 60.16 -25.99 19.87
N ASP A 9 59.86 -25.37 21.02
CA ASP A 9 60.46 -24.25 21.78
C ASP A 9 61.21 -23.05 21.13
N THR A 10 60.97 -21.84 21.64
CA THR A 10 61.86 -21.16 22.62
C THR A 10 61.26 -19.84 23.14
N GLU A 11 61.32 -19.67 24.47
CA GLU A 11 61.14 -18.42 25.24
C GLU A 11 62.42 -17.57 25.17
N ASP A 12 62.33 -16.23 25.29
CA ASP A 12 62.99 -15.50 26.39
C ASP A 12 62.67 -13.99 26.48
N ASN A 13 62.76 -13.50 27.72
CA ASN A 13 62.37 -12.22 28.31
C ASN A 13 63.26 -10.99 27.98
N ASN A 14 62.75 -9.74 28.11
CA ASN A 14 62.87 -8.87 29.32
C ASN A 14 62.79 -7.33 29.08
N THR A 15 61.87 -6.69 29.84
CA THR A 15 61.86 -5.42 30.61
C THR A 15 62.60 -4.09 30.23
N ALA A 16 61.76 -3.02 30.16
CA ALA A 16 61.77 -1.70 30.85
C ALA A 16 62.84 -0.59 30.61
N LEU A 17 62.36 0.66 30.40
CA LEU A 17 62.74 1.90 31.12
C LEU A 17 61.87 3.13 30.70
N GLU A 18 61.35 3.85 31.70
CA GLU A 18 60.64 5.15 31.69
C GLU A 18 61.61 6.31 31.99
N VAL A 19 61.44 7.51 31.37
CA VAL A 19 61.64 8.87 31.97
C VAL A 19 60.89 9.95 31.14
N ASN A 20 60.11 10.84 31.80
CA ASN A 20 59.41 12.08 31.33
C ASN A 20 60.19 13.38 31.75
N PRO A 21 59.71 14.64 31.62
CA PRO A 21 59.24 15.52 30.52
C PRO A 21 60.05 16.87 30.48
N PRO A 22 59.62 18.03 29.88
CA PRO A 22 58.66 18.97 30.51
C PRO A 22 57.76 19.82 29.57
N GLU A 23 56.93 20.66 30.21
CA GLU A 23 55.73 21.41 29.79
C GLU A 23 55.91 22.66 28.89
N ALA A 24 54.78 23.06 28.27
CA ALA A 24 54.13 24.39 28.34
C ALA A 24 53.91 25.20 27.04
N SER A 25 52.61 25.45 26.77
CA SER A 25 51.98 26.76 26.46
C SER A 25 51.69 27.19 25.00
N LEU A 26 50.45 27.70 24.81
CA LEU A 26 49.95 28.69 23.84
C LEU A 26 49.78 28.17 22.38
N GLU A 27 48.76 28.51 21.58
CA GLU A 27 47.70 29.52 21.60
C GLU A 27 46.68 29.10 20.51
N TRP A 28 45.38 29.32 20.74
CA TRP A 28 44.36 29.32 19.69
C TRP A 28 44.11 30.77 19.30
N GLU A 29 44.38 31.14 18.04
CA GLU A 29 43.88 32.39 17.46
C GLU A 29 42.83 32.11 16.38
N ASN A 30 41.72 32.82 16.56
CA ASN A 30 40.53 32.93 15.71
C ASN A 30 40.76 33.87 14.52
N GLU A 31 39.86 33.74 13.53
CA GLU A 31 39.14 34.79 12.76
C GLU A 31 38.98 34.32 11.29
N ASP A 32 37.80 34.31 10.64
CA ASP A 32 36.60 35.13 10.84
C ASP A 32 35.27 34.46 10.39
N LYS A 33 34.31 34.47 11.32
CA LYS A 33 32.91 34.96 11.24
C LYS A 33 32.04 34.71 9.98
N LYS A 34 30.96 33.93 10.18
CA LYS A 34 29.57 34.30 9.83
C LYS A 34 28.60 33.76 10.91
N GLU A 35 27.61 34.59 11.22
CA GLU A 35 26.79 34.68 12.44
C GLU A 35 25.97 33.44 12.85
N PRO A 36 25.69 33.24 14.15
CA PRO A 36 24.70 32.26 14.62
C PRO A 36 23.26 32.81 14.56
N HIS A 37 22.35 31.96 14.09
CA HIS A 37 20.92 32.19 14.00
C HIS A 37 20.29 32.35 15.41
N PRO A 38 19.44 33.37 15.64
CA PRO A 38 18.74 33.53 16.92
C PRO A 38 17.59 32.52 16.97
N LEU A 39 17.58 31.61 17.95
CA LEU A 39 16.42 30.90 18.53
C LEU A 39 16.89 29.73 19.42
N SER A 40 17.93 29.96 20.23
CA SER A 40 18.21 29.09 21.37
C SER A 40 18.46 29.97 22.59
N ILE A 41 17.91 29.53 23.73
CA ILE A 41 17.89 30.17 25.06
C ILE A 41 16.64 31.02 25.31
N GLN A 42 15.59 30.37 25.82
CA GLN A 42 14.76 30.93 26.89
C GLN A 42 14.77 29.96 28.07
N THR A 43 14.97 30.49 29.26
CA THR A 43 15.15 29.80 30.54
C THR A 43 13.82 29.56 31.25
N LEU A 44 13.79 28.57 32.14
CA LEU A 44 12.60 28.05 32.85
C LEU A 44 11.83 29.10 33.69
N ASP A 45 12.41 30.27 33.99
CA ASP A 45 11.81 31.30 34.83
C ASP A 45 10.77 32.19 34.13
N GLN A 46 10.45 31.91 32.85
CA GLN A 46 9.39 32.62 32.10
C GLN A 46 8.06 31.84 32.02
N TYR A 47 7.96 30.68 32.68
CA TYR A 47 6.74 29.86 32.70
C TYR A 47 5.77 30.18 33.85
N GLU A 48 6.17 31.05 34.80
CA GLU A 48 5.39 31.34 36.02
C GLU A 48 4.53 32.62 35.97
N ASN A 49 4.36 33.26 34.81
CA ASN A 49 3.54 34.48 34.66
C ASN A 49 2.50 34.41 33.53
N ASP A 50 1.99 33.22 33.19
CA ASP A 50 0.86 33.09 32.26
C ASP A 50 -0.47 33.53 32.94
N PRO A 51 -1.19 34.55 32.43
CA PRO A 51 -2.49 34.97 32.94
C PRO A 51 -3.63 33.94 32.76
N TRP A 52 -3.37 32.81 32.11
CA TRP A 52 -4.37 31.77 31.82
C TRP A 52 -4.18 30.47 32.62
N ALA A 53 -3.26 30.45 33.59
CA ALA A 53 -3.03 29.29 34.45
C ALA A 53 -3.55 29.51 35.88
N GLN A 54 -4.72 28.94 36.22
CA GLN A 54 -5.18 28.60 37.58
C GLN A 54 -6.41 27.64 37.49
N PRO A 55 -6.69 26.76 38.48
CA PRO A 55 -5.97 25.53 38.75
C PRO A 55 -6.92 24.31 38.89
N ALA A 56 -6.37 23.09 38.92
CA ALA A 56 -7.10 21.90 39.35
C ALA A 56 -7.34 21.96 40.86
N ASN A 57 -8.58 21.72 41.31
CA ASN A 57 -8.92 21.45 42.70
C ASN A 57 -9.36 19.99 42.85
N GLU A 58 -8.65 19.25 43.69
CA GLU A 58 -9.09 18.01 44.32
C GLU A 58 -9.90 18.33 45.60
N ASN A 59 -10.78 17.39 45.95
CA ASN A 59 -11.62 17.27 47.17
C ASN A 59 -12.96 18.02 47.18
N ASP A 60 -14.05 17.28 46.92
CA ASP A 60 -15.09 17.12 47.93
C ASP A 60 -15.95 15.85 47.71
N VAL A 61 -16.51 15.38 48.82
CA VAL A 61 -17.02 14.04 49.11
C VAL A 61 -18.55 14.12 49.35
N LEU A 62 -19.31 13.03 49.05
CA LEU A 62 -20.75 12.76 49.39
C LEU A 62 -21.81 13.38 48.43
N THR A 63 -22.98 12.82 48.10
CA THR A 63 -23.77 11.61 48.45
C THR A 63 -24.99 11.52 47.50
N GLU A 64 -25.64 10.35 47.47
CA GLU A 64 -26.93 10.05 46.83
C GLU A 64 -28.10 10.99 47.23
N HIS A 65 -29.00 11.29 46.27
CA HIS A 65 -30.46 11.06 46.36
C HIS A 65 -31.23 11.71 45.18
N ASP A 66 -31.79 10.87 44.33
CA ASP A 66 -33.23 10.73 44.01
C ASP A 66 -34.17 11.94 43.74
N ILE A 67 -35.02 11.73 42.71
CA ILE A 67 -36.46 12.10 42.54
C ILE A 67 -36.88 13.16 41.47
N LEU A 68 -37.59 12.61 40.46
CA LEU A 68 -38.79 13.05 39.70
C LEU A 68 -38.68 14.20 38.66
N VAL A 69 -38.90 13.93 37.35
CA VAL A 69 -40.15 13.70 36.57
C VAL A 69 -40.81 14.99 36.07
N GLU A 70 -40.78 15.17 34.73
CA GLU A 70 -41.84 15.60 33.78
C GLU A 70 -41.10 16.00 32.48
N GLY A 71 -41.37 15.52 31.26
CA GLY A 71 -42.61 15.04 30.68
C GLY A 71 -42.97 15.93 29.48
N ARG A 72 -42.46 15.63 28.27
CA ARG A 72 -43.12 16.10 27.02
C ARG A 72 -42.81 15.20 25.82
N LYS A 73 -43.87 14.53 25.36
CA LYS A 73 -44.02 13.78 24.11
C LYS A 73 -44.24 14.73 22.94
N GLN A 74 -43.76 14.34 21.75
CA GLN A 74 -44.36 14.64 20.42
C GLN A 74 -43.74 13.64 19.42
N THR A 75 -44.35 12.47 19.19
CA THR A 75 -45.31 12.09 18.12
C THR A 75 -44.77 12.18 16.69
N ALA A 76 -44.58 11.01 16.09
CA ALA A 76 -44.43 10.73 14.66
C ALA A 76 -45.77 10.86 13.91
N PRO A 77 -45.77 11.00 12.57
CA PRO A 77 -46.94 10.72 11.75
C PRO A 77 -46.83 9.39 10.99
N THR A 78 -47.98 8.72 10.95
CA THR A 78 -48.31 7.42 10.38
C THR A 78 -48.39 7.43 8.86
N ALA A 79 -48.08 6.29 8.26
CA ALA A 79 -48.27 5.92 6.86
C ALA A 79 -49.74 5.96 6.41
N ILE A 80 -49.96 6.31 5.14
CA ILE A 80 -51.22 6.08 4.41
C ILE A 80 -50.94 5.09 3.27
N THR A 81 -51.71 4.00 3.31
CA THR A 81 -51.81 2.94 2.30
C THR A 81 -52.69 3.43 1.14
N THR A 82 -52.32 3.13 -0.10
CA THR A 82 -53.29 3.08 -1.21
C THR A 82 -52.94 1.91 -2.12
N ALA A 83 -53.96 1.09 -2.39
CA ALA A 83 -53.88 -0.17 -3.10
C ALA A 83 -53.96 -0.01 -4.64
N ALA A 84 -53.55 -1.09 -5.29
CA ALA A 84 -53.40 -1.39 -6.72
C ALA A 84 -54.52 -0.95 -7.69
N ILE A 85 -54.11 -0.67 -8.93
CA ILE A 85 -54.82 -1.08 -10.14
C ILE A 85 -53.80 -1.72 -11.10
N VAL A 86 -54.12 -2.95 -11.49
CA VAL A 86 -53.50 -3.76 -12.55
C VAL A 86 -54.15 -3.35 -13.87
N ASP A 87 -53.37 -3.17 -14.93
CA ASP A 87 -53.91 -3.39 -16.27
C ASP A 87 -52.87 -4.07 -17.18
N GLN A 88 -53.32 -5.16 -17.78
CA GLN A 88 -52.61 -5.97 -18.76
C GLN A 88 -52.82 -5.34 -20.14
N GLN A 89 -51.83 -5.36 -21.03
CA GLN A 89 -52.11 -5.52 -22.45
C GLN A 89 -50.92 -6.10 -23.24
N GLN A 90 -51.29 -6.90 -24.23
CA GLN A 90 -50.55 -7.95 -24.91
C GLN A 90 -49.66 -7.45 -26.06
N GLN A 91 -48.79 -8.37 -26.49
CA GLN A 91 -48.02 -8.37 -27.74
C GLN A 91 -48.90 -8.18 -28.97
N GLU A 92 -48.38 -7.46 -29.97
CA GLU A 92 -48.62 -7.78 -31.38
C GLU A 92 -47.42 -7.37 -32.25
N GLN A 93 -46.92 -8.35 -33.01
CA GLN A 93 -45.90 -8.22 -34.06
C GLN A 93 -46.54 -7.63 -35.31
N THR A 94 -45.87 -6.68 -35.96
CA THR A 94 -46.09 -6.39 -37.39
C THR A 94 -44.78 -6.09 -38.09
N THR A 95 -44.55 -6.84 -39.17
CA THR A 95 -43.44 -6.81 -40.12
C THR A 95 -43.69 -5.80 -41.26
N ILE A 96 -42.68 -5.62 -42.14
CA ILE A 96 -42.69 -5.12 -43.56
C ILE A 96 -41.96 -3.76 -43.76
N PRO A 97 -41.17 -3.50 -44.84
CA PRO A 97 -40.19 -4.31 -45.59
C PRO A 97 -38.87 -3.56 -45.96
N THR A 98 -37.91 -4.30 -46.52
CA THR A 98 -36.67 -3.84 -47.18
C THR A 98 -36.93 -3.11 -48.52
N PRO A 99 -36.05 -2.16 -48.94
CA PRO A 99 -35.81 -1.90 -50.35
C PRO A 99 -34.35 -2.17 -50.77
N THR A 100 -34.19 -2.64 -51.99
CA THR A 100 -32.92 -3.04 -52.61
C THR A 100 -32.61 -2.19 -53.85
N VAL A 101 -31.30 -2.04 -54.12
CA VAL A 101 -30.59 -1.76 -55.40
C VAL A 101 -30.50 -0.30 -55.88
N THR A 102 -29.28 0.29 -55.93
CA THR A 102 -28.43 0.43 -57.14
C THR A 102 -27.12 1.19 -56.87
N THR A 103 -26.04 0.64 -57.40
CA THR A 103 -24.66 1.16 -57.41
C THR A 103 -24.46 2.20 -58.53
N PRO A 104 -23.49 3.13 -58.38
CA PRO A 104 -22.65 3.47 -59.51
C PRO A 104 -21.15 3.38 -59.18
N THR A 105 -20.42 2.77 -60.12
CA THR A 105 -18.97 2.69 -60.26
C THR A 105 -18.39 4.06 -60.63
N VAL A 106 -17.15 4.38 -60.22
CA VAL A 106 -16.05 4.87 -61.11
C VAL A 106 -14.77 5.28 -60.33
N THR A 107 -13.68 4.63 -60.75
CA THR A 107 -12.23 4.96 -60.75
C THR A 107 -11.41 5.17 -59.46
N THR A 108 -10.54 4.19 -59.25
CA THR A 108 -9.29 4.23 -58.48
C THR A 108 -8.16 4.95 -59.26
N PRO A 109 -7.36 5.83 -58.63
CA PRO A 109 -6.03 6.14 -59.12
C PRO A 109 -4.97 5.28 -58.43
N THR A 110 -4.13 4.68 -59.25
CA THR A 110 -2.92 3.92 -58.89
C THR A 110 -1.89 4.85 -58.22
N ILE A 111 -1.43 4.51 -57.01
CA ILE A 111 -0.23 5.09 -56.41
C ILE A 111 0.74 3.94 -56.09
N THR A 112 1.92 4.06 -56.68
CA THR A 112 3.09 3.19 -56.63
C THR A 112 3.56 2.91 -55.18
N PRO A 113 4.03 1.69 -54.84
CA PRO A 113 4.48 1.40 -53.49
C PRO A 113 5.82 2.10 -53.19
N ILE A 114 5.81 3.03 -52.24
CA ILE A 114 7.04 3.54 -51.62
C ILE A 114 7.46 2.55 -50.54
N THR A 115 8.52 1.81 -50.81
CA THR A 115 9.21 0.97 -49.83
C THR A 115 9.82 1.88 -48.77
N THR A 116 9.14 2.04 -47.63
CA THR A 116 9.75 2.64 -46.44
C THR A 116 9.93 1.53 -45.41
N THR A 117 11.14 1.01 -45.33
CA THR A 117 11.62 0.18 -44.23
C THR A 117 11.66 1.03 -42.96
N ALA A 118 10.51 1.21 -42.31
CA ALA A 118 10.45 1.72 -40.95
C ALA A 118 10.78 0.57 -39.99
N ALA A 119 12.08 0.39 -39.75
CA ALA A 119 12.53 -0.34 -38.57
C ALA A 119 11.96 0.36 -37.34
N THR A 120 11.03 -0.30 -36.66
CA THR A 120 10.58 0.07 -35.32
C THR A 120 11.74 -0.12 -34.36
N SER A 121 12.61 0.87 -34.25
CA SER A 121 13.51 0.98 -33.10
C SER A 121 12.66 1.21 -31.86
N PRO A 122 12.72 0.34 -30.84
CA PRO A 122 12.13 0.67 -29.56
C PRO A 122 12.90 1.88 -29.02
N VAL A 123 12.17 2.96 -28.74
CA VAL A 123 12.70 4.15 -28.08
C VAL A 123 13.19 3.73 -26.71
N SER A 124 14.46 3.32 -26.63
CA SER A 124 15.18 3.21 -25.37
C SER A 124 15.77 4.58 -25.07
N GLN A 125 14.92 5.59 -24.87
CA GLN A 125 15.37 6.76 -24.15
C GLN A 125 15.49 6.36 -22.69
N ASP A 126 16.66 6.64 -22.13
CA ASP A 126 16.92 6.51 -20.71
C ASP A 126 15.92 7.44 -19.99
N ILE A 127 14.78 6.90 -19.55
CA ILE A 127 13.74 7.59 -18.75
C ILE A 127 14.38 8.17 -17.46
N SER A 128 15.59 7.72 -17.14
CA SER A 128 16.42 8.10 -15.99
C SER A 128 17.35 9.31 -16.20
N ALA A 129 17.54 9.82 -17.42
CA ALA A 129 18.49 10.91 -17.71
C ALA A 129 17.92 12.30 -17.44
N ILE A 130 17.24 12.47 -16.30
CA ILE A 130 16.91 13.79 -15.74
C ILE A 130 17.98 14.12 -14.72
N LYS A 131 18.43 15.38 -14.67
CA LYS A 131 19.39 15.87 -13.68
C LYS A 131 18.83 15.66 -12.28
N ALA A 132 19.08 14.48 -11.72
CA ALA A 132 18.72 14.17 -10.34
C ALA A 132 19.33 15.28 -9.47
N ASN A 133 18.47 16.05 -8.79
CA ASN A 133 18.76 17.21 -7.92
C ASN A 133 18.37 18.61 -8.46
N THR A 134 17.66 18.77 -9.58
CA THR A 134 17.01 20.06 -9.89
C THR A 134 15.62 20.14 -9.27
N ILE A 135 15.28 21.33 -8.76
CA ILE A 135 13.93 21.68 -8.34
C ILE A 135 13.32 22.40 -9.54
N ASP A 136 12.22 21.87 -10.04
CA ASP A 136 11.56 22.40 -11.23
C ASP A 136 10.29 23.14 -10.83
N ASP A 137 10.15 24.39 -11.26
CA ASP A 137 8.90 25.14 -11.13
C ASP A 137 7.93 24.67 -12.24
N LEU A 138 6.82 24.06 -11.84
CA LEU A 138 5.87 23.50 -12.79
C LEU A 138 4.94 24.58 -13.38
N ARG A 139 4.65 24.46 -14.67
CA ARG A 139 3.65 25.28 -15.34
C ARG A 139 2.25 24.85 -14.92
N ILE A 140 1.51 25.74 -14.27
CA ILE A 140 0.15 25.48 -13.79
C ILE A 140 -0.89 26.02 -14.76
N SER A 141 -1.91 25.21 -15.03
CA SER A 141 -3.17 25.64 -15.65
C SER A 141 -4.28 25.53 -14.61
N GLY A 142 -5.10 26.58 -14.46
CA GLY A 142 -6.12 26.66 -13.40
C GLY A 142 -5.61 27.30 -12.11
N GLN A 143 -6.30 27.05 -11.00
CA GLN A 143 -6.02 27.67 -9.71
C GLN A 143 -6.11 26.68 -8.56
N LEU A 144 -5.03 26.58 -7.79
CA LEU A 144 -5.01 25.83 -6.54
C LEU A 144 -5.88 26.52 -5.48
N PRO A 145 -6.59 25.77 -4.63
CA PRO A 145 -7.25 26.35 -3.46
C PRO A 145 -6.23 27.06 -2.57
N LYS A 146 -6.54 28.27 -2.10
CA LYS A 146 -5.61 29.09 -1.30
C LYS A 146 -5.10 28.40 -0.03
N TRP A 147 -5.91 27.52 0.55
CA TRP A 147 -5.56 26.75 1.75
C TRP A 147 -4.60 25.58 1.47
N LEU A 148 -4.44 25.16 0.21
CA LEU A 148 -3.61 24.03 -0.18
C LEU A 148 -2.13 24.44 -0.18
N ILE A 149 -1.54 24.43 1.01
CA ILE A 149 -0.11 24.66 1.23
C ILE A 149 0.44 23.41 1.89
N GLY A 150 1.30 22.68 1.19
CA GLY A 150 1.66 21.34 1.63
C GLY A 150 2.74 20.69 0.80
N GLU A 151 3.14 19.51 1.24
CA GLU A 151 4.07 18.64 0.54
C GLU A 151 3.33 17.34 0.19
N TYR A 152 3.29 17.00 -1.10
CA TYR A 152 2.71 15.77 -1.60
C TYR A 152 3.80 14.84 -2.11
N PHE A 153 3.79 13.60 -1.64
CA PHE A 153 4.78 12.60 -1.96
C PHE A 153 4.14 11.38 -2.61
N THR A 154 4.78 10.89 -3.67
CA THR A 154 4.42 9.60 -4.26
C THR A 154 5.65 8.73 -4.40
N VAL A 155 5.44 7.42 -4.32
CA VAL A 155 6.41 6.42 -4.76
C VAL A 155 5.74 5.56 -5.83
N GLY A 156 6.50 5.14 -6.82
CA GLY A 156 5.97 4.33 -7.91
C GLY A 156 7.07 3.73 -8.78
N PRO A 157 6.70 3.04 -9.85
CA PRO A 157 7.67 2.40 -10.74
C PRO A 157 8.55 3.44 -11.45
N GLY A 158 9.86 3.32 -11.27
CA GLY A 158 10.87 4.12 -11.96
C GLY A 158 11.61 3.35 -13.04
N THR A 159 12.19 2.20 -12.68
CA THR A 159 12.99 1.38 -13.62
C THR A 159 12.46 -0.05 -13.69
N PHE A 160 12.02 -0.47 -14.88
CA PHE A 160 11.62 -1.86 -15.16
C PHE A 160 12.72 -2.68 -15.86
N ASP A 161 13.58 -2.03 -16.62
CA ASP A 161 14.60 -2.69 -17.41
C ASP A 161 15.98 -2.14 -17.06
N VAL A 162 16.89 -3.03 -16.66
CA VAL A 162 18.29 -2.70 -16.42
C VAL A 162 19.13 -3.28 -17.55
N LYS A 163 19.67 -2.40 -18.38
CA LYS A 163 20.63 -2.78 -19.42
C LYS A 163 21.99 -3.11 -18.80
N TYR A 164 22.60 -4.20 -19.26
CA TYR A 164 23.94 -4.64 -18.88
C TYR A 164 24.65 -5.30 -20.07
N ASN A 165 25.98 -5.39 -20.01
CA ASN A 165 26.77 -6.03 -21.07
C ASN A 165 27.22 -7.41 -20.61
N ARG A 166 27.12 -8.41 -21.50
CA ARG A 166 27.65 -9.75 -21.24
C ARG A 166 28.49 -10.24 -22.41
N LYS A 167 29.48 -11.08 -22.12
CA LYS A 167 30.27 -11.76 -23.17
C LYS A 167 29.53 -13.01 -23.61
N VAL A 168 29.34 -13.17 -24.91
CA VAL A 168 28.74 -14.37 -25.53
C VAL A 168 29.66 -14.83 -26.64
N GLU A 169 29.82 -16.15 -26.76
CA GLU A 169 30.54 -16.76 -27.87
C GLU A 169 29.64 -16.79 -29.11
N VAL A 170 30.09 -16.16 -30.19
CA VAL A 170 29.44 -16.18 -31.50
C VAL A 170 30.52 -16.58 -32.50
N ASP A 171 30.31 -17.71 -33.19
CA ASP A 171 31.24 -18.27 -34.17
C ASP A 171 32.67 -18.50 -33.64
N GLY A 172 32.81 -18.88 -32.36
CA GLY A 172 34.10 -19.14 -31.71
C GLY A 172 34.82 -17.91 -31.16
N GLU A 173 34.25 -16.71 -31.31
CA GLU A 173 34.80 -15.46 -30.77
C GLU A 173 33.93 -14.90 -29.64
N LEU A 174 34.60 -14.39 -28.59
CA LEU A 174 33.92 -13.71 -27.49
C LEU A 174 33.52 -12.29 -27.89
N GLN A 175 32.23 -12.08 -28.09
CA GLN A 175 31.66 -10.77 -28.40
C GLN A 175 30.93 -10.18 -27.19
N LEU A 176 31.04 -8.85 -27.01
CA LEU A 176 30.28 -8.14 -25.98
C LEU A 176 28.90 -7.78 -26.54
N VAL A 177 27.84 -8.33 -25.93
CA VAL A 177 26.46 -8.06 -26.33
C VAL A 177 25.71 -7.35 -25.21
N SER A 178 24.85 -6.40 -25.58
CA SER A 178 23.93 -5.76 -24.64
C SER A 178 22.77 -6.71 -24.34
N ALA A 179 22.47 -6.88 -23.06
CA ALA A 179 21.33 -7.65 -22.56
C ALA A 179 20.46 -6.78 -21.64
N LEU A 180 19.24 -7.24 -21.37
CA LEU A 180 18.30 -6.60 -20.45
C LEU A 180 17.95 -7.55 -19.31
N TYR A 181 17.97 -7.01 -18.09
CA TYR A 181 17.28 -7.59 -16.95
C TYR A 181 15.94 -6.88 -16.82
N THR A 182 14.84 -7.62 -16.91
CA THR A 182 13.48 -7.06 -16.87
C THR A 182 12.75 -7.56 -15.64
N PHE A 183 12.22 -6.63 -14.84
CA PHE A 183 11.29 -6.94 -13.76
C PHE A 183 9.97 -7.44 -14.35
N GLY A 184 9.53 -8.64 -13.91
CA GLY A 184 8.42 -9.39 -14.49
C GLY A 184 7.03 -8.91 -14.04
N HIS A 185 6.96 -8.11 -12.99
CA HIS A 185 5.70 -7.62 -12.43
C HIS A 185 5.69 -6.09 -12.24
N TRP A 186 4.52 -5.48 -12.30
CA TRP A 186 4.36 -4.05 -12.02
C TRP A 186 4.97 -3.64 -10.67
N PHE A 187 4.70 -4.44 -9.64
CA PHE A 187 5.12 -4.17 -8.26
C PHE A 187 6.61 -4.44 -7.99
N ASP A 188 7.36 -4.92 -8.98
CA ASP A 188 8.79 -5.24 -8.83
C ASP A 188 9.70 -4.12 -9.33
N ALA A 189 9.13 -3.13 -10.02
CA ALA A 189 9.90 -2.02 -10.57
C ALA A 189 10.68 -1.25 -9.50
N LEU A 190 11.87 -0.78 -9.85
CA LEU A 190 12.67 -0.01 -8.91
C LEU A 190 12.02 1.35 -8.62
N PRO A 191 11.88 1.73 -7.35
CA PRO A 191 11.08 2.89 -6.94
C PRO A 191 11.65 4.24 -7.38
N LEU A 192 10.77 5.06 -7.98
CA LEU A 192 10.92 6.49 -8.19
C LEU A 192 10.08 7.22 -7.14
N VAL A 193 10.74 8.02 -6.30
CA VAL A 193 10.07 8.90 -5.35
C VAL A 193 9.89 10.28 -5.97
N ASN A 194 8.69 10.83 -5.85
CA ASN A 194 8.32 12.15 -6.32
C ASN A 194 7.90 13.03 -5.14
N ARG A 195 8.24 14.32 -5.20
CA ARG A 195 7.80 15.34 -4.25
C ARG A 195 7.25 16.54 -5.02
N PHE A 196 6.08 16.99 -4.59
CA PHE A 196 5.43 18.22 -5.05
C PHE A 196 5.29 19.15 -3.84
N ASP A 197 5.87 20.34 -3.93
CA ASP A 197 5.66 21.41 -2.95
C ASP A 197 4.55 22.31 -3.47
N LEU A 198 3.38 22.27 -2.82
CA LEU A 198 2.16 22.96 -3.23
C LEU A 198 2.04 24.28 -2.47
N ASN A 199 1.78 25.39 -3.17
CA ASN A 199 1.44 26.66 -2.55
C ASN A 199 0.26 27.31 -3.26
N GLY A 200 -0.93 27.12 -2.68
CA GLY A 200 -2.17 27.64 -3.23
C GLY A 200 -2.32 29.17 -3.19
N GLN A 201 -1.68 29.85 -2.24
CA GLN A 201 -1.71 31.32 -2.18
C GLN A 201 -0.94 31.96 -3.33
N ARG A 202 0.23 31.40 -3.65
CA ARG A 202 1.08 31.85 -4.76
C ARG A 202 0.71 31.20 -6.10
N ASN A 203 -0.16 30.19 -6.07
CA ASN A 203 -0.49 29.33 -7.20
C ASN A 203 0.78 28.77 -7.87
N THR A 204 1.66 28.17 -7.07
CA THR A 204 2.94 27.58 -7.52
C THR A 204 3.08 26.14 -7.05
N ILE A 205 3.70 25.32 -7.89
CA ILE A 205 4.08 23.95 -7.56
C ILE A 205 5.53 23.76 -7.96
N THR A 206 6.36 23.34 -7.01
CA THR A 206 7.73 22.88 -7.35
C THR A 206 7.80 21.36 -7.29
N TYR A 207 8.61 20.77 -8.14
CA TYR A 207 8.71 19.33 -8.30
C TYR A 207 10.16 18.86 -8.25
N ARG A 208 10.37 17.70 -7.64
CA ARG A 208 11.64 16.98 -7.67
C ARG A 208 11.40 15.48 -7.54
N ASN A 209 12.31 14.68 -8.09
CA ASN A 209 12.23 13.23 -8.00
C ASN A 209 13.59 12.57 -7.73
N LYS A 210 13.54 11.31 -7.29
CA LYS A 210 14.75 10.52 -7.05
C LYS A 210 14.49 9.03 -7.22
N LEU A 211 15.35 8.38 -7.99
CA LEU A 211 15.45 6.92 -7.99
C LEU A 211 16.20 6.47 -6.74
N THR A 212 15.58 5.62 -5.93
CA THR A 212 16.11 5.23 -4.61
C THR A 212 16.96 3.95 -4.63
N SER A 213 16.98 3.20 -5.74
CA SER A 213 17.64 1.89 -5.82
C SER A 213 18.87 1.85 -6.76
N ARG A 214 19.68 2.93 -6.78
CA ARG A 214 20.85 3.02 -7.69
C ARG A 214 21.85 1.87 -7.51
N ARG A 215 22.17 1.49 -6.27
CA ARG A 215 23.12 0.38 -6.02
C ARG A 215 22.56 -0.96 -6.46
N LEU A 216 21.24 -1.15 -6.41
CA LEU A 216 20.62 -2.35 -6.95
C LEU A 216 20.77 -2.43 -8.48
N ILE A 217 20.67 -1.30 -9.19
CA ILE A 217 20.97 -1.24 -10.63
C ILE A 217 22.43 -1.63 -10.91
N GLU A 218 23.38 -1.07 -10.17
CA GLU A 218 24.81 -1.39 -10.29
C GLU A 218 25.03 -2.89 -10.05
N LYS A 219 24.42 -3.46 -9.01
CA LYS A 219 24.48 -4.89 -8.70
C LYS A 219 23.92 -5.77 -9.83
N ILE A 220 22.78 -5.40 -10.42
CA ILE A 220 22.20 -6.12 -11.56
C ILE A 220 23.10 -6.02 -12.78
N ARG A 221 23.75 -4.88 -13.00
CA ARG A 221 24.71 -4.70 -14.11
C ARG A 221 25.95 -5.58 -13.95
N ASP A 222 26.47 -5.67 -12.73
CA ASP A 222 27.69 -6.42 -12.44
C ASP A 222 27.47 -7.93 -12.39
N HIS A 223 26.29 -8.37 -11.94
CA HIS A 223 25.97 -9.78 -11.70
C HIS A 223 24.92 -10.38 -12.64
N HIS A 224 24.39 -9.59 -13.57
CA HIS A 224 23.36 -9.97 -14.54
C HIS A 224 22.05 -10.47 -13.90
N GLY A 225 21.83 -10.11 -12.64
CA GLY A 225 20.70 -10.53 -11.82
C GLY A 225 20.85 -10.06 -10.38
N TYR A 226 19.83 -10.30 -9.55
CA TYR A 226 19.90 -10.00 -8.13
C TYR A 226 18.94 -10.89 -7.33
N SER A 227 19.33 -11.22 -6.10
CA SER A 227 18.48 -11.95 -5.15
C SER A 227 18.01 -11.00 -4.04
N PRO A 228 16.70 -10.92 -3.73
CA PRO A 228 16.16 -10.16 -2.60
C PRO A 228 16.79 -10.52 -1.26
N LEU A 229 16.69 -9.60 -0.30
CA LEU A 229 17.24 -9.80 1.05
C LEU A 229 16.39 -10.72 1.92
N HIS A 230 15.08 -10.74 1.66
CA HIS A 230 14.11 -11.49 2.43
C HIS A 230 13.30 -12.42 1.49
N PRO A 231 12.73 -13.50 2.04
CA PRO A 231 11.88 -14.40 1.26
C PRO A 231 10.67 -13.67 0.68
N ALA A 232 10.28 -14.05 -0.53
CA ALA A 232 9.15 -13.46 -1.25
C ALA A 232 9.18 -11.91 -1.33
N GLY A 233 10.37 -11.31 -1.39
CA GLY A 233 10.56 -9.85 -1.49
C GLY A 233 10.29 -9.26 -2.87
N LEU A 234 9.98 -10.11 -3.86
CA LEU A 234 9.45 -9.76 -5.16
C LEU A 234 8.02 -10.24 -5.28
N TYR A 235 7.25 -9.65 -6.17
CA TYR A 235 5.92 -10.12 -6.54
C TYR A 235 5.99 -11.24 -7.57
N MET A 236 6.64 -11.01 -8.72
CA MET A 236 6.86 -12.01 -9.77
C MET A 236 7.97 -11.59 -10.75
N SER A 237 9.22 -11.93 -10.43
CA SER A 237 10.37 -11.66 -11.30
C SER A 237 11.38 -12.80 -11.30
N ASN A 238 11.98 -13.07 -12.46
CA ASN A 238 13.13 -13.98 -12.53
C ASN A 238 14.38 -13.20 -12.08
N THR A 239 15.02 -13.68 -11.02
CA THR A 239 16.22 -13.06 -10.45
C THR A 239 17.48 -13.33 -11.24
N ASN A 240 17.46 -14.30 -12.17
CA ASN A 240 18.64 -14.86 -12.83
C ASN A 240 19.70 -15.37 -11.83
N GLN A 241 19.28 -15.72 -10.61
CA GLN A 241 20.16 -16.25 -9.56
C GLN A 241 19.71 -17.65 -9.17
N THR A 242 20.68 -18.49 -8.80
CA THR A 242 20.36 -19.80 -8.24
C THR A 242 19.98 -19.67 -6.76
N VAL A 243 19.15 -20.56 -6.26
CA VAL A 243 18.75 -20.59 -4.84
C VAL A 243 19.98 -20.82 -3.93
N LEU A 244 21.07 -21.42 -4.44
CA LEU A 244 22.35 -21.57 -3.73
C LEU A 244 22.97 -20.21 -3.34
N SER A 245 22.68 -19.14 -4.08
CA SER A 245 23.12 -17.79 -3.73
C SER A 245 22.63 -17.35 -2.34
N LYS A 246 21.51 -17.88 -1.85
CA LYS A 246 21.01 -17.62 -0.49
C LYS A 246 21.83 -18.33 0.60
N ILE A 247 22.40 -19.49 0.29
CA ILE A 247 23.23 -20.30 1.22
C ILE A 247 24.62 -19.66 1.41
N LEU A 248 25.12 -18.97 0.37
CA LEU A 248 26.44 -18.35 0.34
C LEU A 248 26.48 -16.90 0.86
N LYS A 249 25.33 -16.32 1.27
CA LYS A 249 25.28 -14.97 1.83
C LYS A 249 25.90 -14.96 3.25
N ASN A 250 27.17 -14.58 3.34
CA ASN A 250 27.80 -14.23 4.62
C ASN A 250 27.13 -12.97 5.20
N ALA A 251 26.39 -13.14 6.30
CA ALA A 251 25.53 -12.14 6.93
C ALA A 251 26.28 -11.09 7.78
N THR A 252 27.43 -10.56 7.30
CA THR A 252 28.32 -9.75 8.17
C THR A 252 28.34 -8.25 7.87
N LYS A 253 27.72 -7.75 6.80
CA LYS A 253 27.65 -6.30 6.52
C LYS A 253 26.21 -5.78 6.50
N PRO A 254 25.91 -4.67 7.20
CA PRO A 254 24.60 -4.04 7.12
C PRO A 254 24.31 -3.63 5.67
N ASN A 255 23.10 -3.92 5.21
CA ASN A 255 22.69 -3.59 3.85
C ASN A 255 22.57 -2.08 3.69
N LYS A 256 23.02 -1.61 2.52
CA LYS A 256 22.91 -0.21 2.16
C LYS A 256 21.45 0.12 1.80
N PRO A 257 20.92 1.29 2.17
CA PRO A 257 19.49 1.61 1.99
C PRO A 257 19.00 1.63 0.53
N ASP A 258 19.90 1.89 -0.40
CA ASP A 258 19.66 1.90 -1.85
C ASP A 258 19.86 0.53 -2.53
N ALA A 259 20.09 -0.52 -1.74
CA ALA A 259 20.13 -1.91 -2.20
C ALA A 259 18.79 -2.64 -2.01
N GLU A 260 17.81 -2.02 -1.35
CA GLU A 260 16.48 -2.55 -1.11
C GLU A 260 15.43 -1.69 -1.83
N PRO A 261 14.56 -2.27 -2.68
CA PRO A 261 13.48 -1.53 -3.32
C PRO A 261 12.30 -1.41 -2.34
N CYS A 262 12.17 -0.25 -1.71
CA CYS A 262 10.99 0.12 -0.90
C CYS A 262 10.01 0.93 -1.75
N GLY A 263 9.15 0.26 -2.51
CA GLY A 263 8.29 0.90 -3.52
C GLY A 263 6.78 0.80 -3.29
N ALA A 264 6.30 0.22 -2.20
CA ALA A 264 4.88 -0.09 -2.01
C ALA A 264 4.07 1.05 -1.38
N ARG A 265 4.70 1.86 -0.52
CA ARG A 265 4.08 2.99 0.18
C ARG A 265 5.10 4.04 0.54
N ILE A 266 4.70 5.31 0.55
CA ILE A 266 5.45 6.41 1.19
C ILE A 266 4.61 7.06 2.28
N LEU A 267 5.23 7.39 3.42
CA LEU A 267 4.62 8.10 4.54
C LEU A 267 5.47 9.31 4.91
N THR A 268 4.82 10.43 5.26
CA THR A 268 5.46 11.66 5.74
C THR A 268 5.80 11.64 7.23
N LYS A 269 5.22 10.69 7.97
CA LYS A 269 5.50 10.48 9.39
C LYS A 269 5.20 9.03 9.78
N ILE A 270 6.06 8.46 10.60
CA ILE A 270 5.71 7.33 11.48
C ILE A 270 5.93 7.84 12.91
N PRO A 271 4.88 7.95 13.73
CA PRO A 271 4.99 8.34 15.13
C PRO A 271 6.12 7.61 15.86
N GLY A 272 6.89 8.34 16.65
CA GLY A 272 8.01 7.82 17.44
C GLY A 272 9.29 7.55 16.65
N LEU A 273 9.32 7.70 15.33
CA LEU A 273 10.53 7.50 14.53
C LEU A 273 11.08 8.81 13.98
N ASP A 274 12.38 9.02 14.19
CA ASP A 274 13.10 10.15 13.62
C ASP A 274 13.17 10.02 12.09
N GLY A 275 12.56 10.98 11.39
CA GLY A 275 12.52 11.00 9.94
C GLY A 275 11.39 11.89 9.43
N ARG A 276 11.52 12.31 8.16
CA ARG A 276 10.46 13.07 7.49
C ARG A 276 9.73 12.27 6.43
N LEU A 277 10.29 11.13 6.03
CA LEU A 277 9.78 10.30 4.95
C LEU A 277 10.11 8.84 5.23
N PHE A 278 9.20 7.94 4.90
CA PHE A 278 9.37 6.50 5.06
C PHE A 278 8.82 5.79 3.83
N CYS A 279 9.70 5.20 3.01
CA CYS A 279 9.32 4.33 1.90
C CYS A 279 9.27 2.89 2.41
N GLN A 280 8.20 2.14 2.15
CA GLN A 280 7.98 0.81 2.73
C GLN A 280 7.84 -0.26 1.64
N ASN A 281 8.24 -1.50 1.97
CA ASN A 281 7.84 -2.72 1.28
C ASN A 281 7.29 -3.74 2.28
N HIS A 282 7.12 -5.00 1.87
CA HIS A 282 6.62 -6.07 2.74
C HIS A 282 7.60 -6.55 3.82
N ALA A 283 8.72 -5.88 4.08
CA ALA A 283 9.67 -6.28 5.12
C ALA A 283 10.36 -5.11 5.81
N ASN A 284 10.81 -4.14 5.03
CA ASN A 284 11.68 -3.06 5.43
C ASN A 284 11.06 -1.70 5.12
N HIS A 285 11.59 -0.67 5.78
CA HIS A 285 11.33 0.70 5.40
C HIS A 285 12.62 1.51 5.32
N ALA A 286 12.72 2.32 4.26
CA ALA A 286 13.81 3.25 4.05
C ALA A 286 13.38 4.65 4.49
N ASN A 287 14.25 5.34 5.23
CA ASN A 287 14.07 6.73 5.64
C ASN A 287 14.88 7.64 4.68
N PRO A 288 14.26 8.28 3.68
CA PRO A 288 14.97 9.23 2.84
C PRO A 288 15.04 10.63 3.46
N PHE A 289 16.22 11.25 3.36
CA PHE A 289 16.41 12.69 3.58
C PHE A 289 16.65 13.35 2.23
N ASP A 290 15.87 14.38 1.89
CA ASP A 290 15.87 15.01 0.55
C ASP A 290 15.77 13.97 -0.58
N LEU A 291 14.84 13.02 -0.41
CA LEU A 291 14.57 11.88 -1.31
C LEU A 291 15.72 10.88 -1.48
N LYS A 292 16.87 11.08 -0.83
CA LYS A 292 17.99 10.13 -0.83
C LYS A 292 17.83 9.14 0.33
N PRO A 293 17.82 7.81 0.07
CA PRO A 293 17.79 6.81 1.14
C PRO A 293 19.00 6.95 2.06
N THR A 294 18.78 7.23 3.35
CA THR A 294 19.86 7.39 4.34
C THR A 294 19.97 6.20 5.27
N ARG A 295 18.84 5.57 5.60
CA ARG A 295 18.78 4.42 6.51
C ARG A 295 17.76 3.40 6.04
N LEU A 296 18.12 2.12 6.17
CA LEU A 296 17.21 0.99 6.07
C LEU A 296 16.92 0.54 7.49
N LEU A 297 15.64 0.36 7.80
CA LEU A 297 15.17 -0.01 9.12
C LEU A 297 14.31 -1.28 9.01
N THR A 298 14.52 -2.16 9.98
CA THR A 298 13.67 -3.31 10.24
C THR A 298 12.82 -3.04 11.48
N TRP A 299 11.66 -3.68 11.59
CA TRP A 299 10.82 -3.54 12.78
C TRP A 299 11.50 -4.11 14.05
N SER A 300 12.33 -5.13 13.91
CA SER A 300 13.09 -5.71 15.02
C SER A 300 14.20 -4.80 15.56
N GLU A 301 14.75 -3.90 14.74
CA GLU A 301 15.68 -2.85 15.21
C GLU A 301 14.97 -1.78 16.06
N ILE A 302 13.69 -1.52 15.78
CA ILE A 302 12.87 -0.61 16.59
C ILE A 302 12.60 -1.28 17.94
N ASN A 303 12.11 -2.52 17.92
CA ASN A 303 11.87 -3.33 19.09
C ASN A 303 12.15 -4.82 18.81
N PRO A 304 13.06 -5.48 19.54
CA PRO A 304 13.36 -6.90 19.36
C PRO A 304 12.15 -7.85 19.52
N ALA A 305 11.06 -7.39 20.15
CA ALA A 305 9.81 -8.13 20.25
C ALA A 305 9.02 -8.18 18.92
N PHE A 306 9.27 -7.27 17.98
CA PHE A 306 8.63 -7.24 16.65
C PHE A 306 9.32 -8.23 15.71
N LYS A 307 9.25 -9.52 16.09
CA LYS A 307 9.91 -10.61 15.37
C LYS A 307 9.25 -10.86 14.03
N GLY A 308 10.05 -11.09 13.00
CA GLY A 308 9.56 -11.48 11.69
C GLY A 308 10.46 -11.00 10.56
N THR A 309 10.26 -11.58 9.39
CA THR A 309 10.99 -11.24 8.16
C THR A 309 10.14 -10.49 7.15
N SER A 310 8.84 -10.31 7.46
CA SER A 310 7.88 -9.60 6.65
C SER A 310 6.90 -8.82 7.52
N SER A 311 6.28 -7.77 6.97
CA SER A 311 5.28 -6.90 7.58
C SER A 311 4.33 -6.36 6.52
N CYS A 312 3.23 -5.75 6.94
CA CYS A 312 2.35 -5.06 6.01
C CYS A 312 2.94 -3.69 5.60
N PRO A 313 3.01 -3.36 4.30
CA PRO A 313 3.43 -2.04 3.84
C PRO A 313 2.38 -0.96 4.13
N ASN A 314 1.15 -1.33 4.48
CA ASN A 314 0.01 -0.47 4.76
C ASN A 314 -0.37 -0.49 6.24
N GLY A 315 0.56 -0.09 7.11
CA GLY A 315 0.26 0.09 8.53
C GLY A 315 -0.79 1.19 8.76
N GLN A 316 -1.43 1.13 9.92
CA GLN A 316 -2.63 1.91 10.22
C GLN A 316 -2.35 2.94 11.31
N TYR A 317 -2.65 4.21 11.04
CA TYR A 317 -2.56 5.28 12.02
C TYR A 317 -3.92 5.54 12.68
N ASP A 318 -3.95 5.52 14.02
CA ASP A 318 -5.07 5.97 14.85
C ASP A 318 -4.80 7.42 15.29
N SER A 319 -5.53 8.37 14.71
CA SER A 319 -5.39 9.80 15.00
C SER A 319 -5.86 10.20 16.41
N ARG A 320 -6.72 9.39 17.04
CA ARG A 320 -7.22 9.65 18.41
C ARG A 320 -6.16 9.29 19.45
N THR A 321 -5.41 8.22 19.23
CA THR A 321 -4.37 7.77 20.18
C THR A 321 -2.96 8.18 19.77
N GLY A 322 -2.75 8.65 18.53
CA GLY A 322 -1.43 8.95 17.97
C GLY A 322 -0.60 7.69 17.72
N GLU A 323 -1.23 6.52 17.66
CA GLU A 323 -0.56 5.24 17.48
C GLU A 323 -0.49 4.84 16.00
N TYR A 324 0.68 4.39 15.58
CA TYR A 324 0.88 3.63 14.35
C TYR A 324 0.88 2.15 14.68
N ILE A 325 -0.07 1.42 14.11
CA ILE A 325 -0.29 -0.01 14.31
C ILE A 325 0.17 -0.77 13.07
N ASN A 326 0.90 -1.85 13.26
CA ASN A 326 1.27 -2.76 12.20
C ASN A 326 1.48 -4.19 12.77
N PHE A 327 1.86 -5.13 11.92
CA PHE A 327 2.27 -6.46 12.34
C PHE A 327 3.54 -6.92 11.63
N THR A 328 4.28 -7.82 12.29
CA THR A 328 5.33 -8.62 11.65
C THR A 328 4.92 -10.10 11.57
N MET A 329 5.39 -10.78 10.53
CA MET A 329 5.17 -12.20 10.28
C MET A 329 6.42 -13.01 10.65
N GLU A 330 6.35 -13.77 11.74
CA GLU A 330 7.36 -14.74 12.16
C GLU A 330 7.03 -16.11 11.59
N VAL A 331 7.82 -16.54 10.61
CA VAL A 331 7.68 -17.85 9.97
C VAL A 331 8.45 -18.90 10.75
N GLY A 332 7.73 -19.76 11.47
CA GLY A 332 8.29 -20.95 12.10
C GLY A 332 8.25 -22.19 11.19
N TYR A 333 8.86 -23.28 11.63
CA TYR A 333 8.90 -24.55 10.89
C TYR A 333 7.52 -25.21 10.69
N GLN A 334 6.59 -25.03 11.64
CA GLN A 334 5.26 -25.65 11.62
C GLN A 334 4.10 -24.67 11.83
N SER A 335 4.37 -23.39 12.10
CA SER A 335 3.35 -22.38 12.39
C SER A 335 3.84 -20.99 12.06
N VAL A 336 2.94 -20.13 11.60
CA VAL A 336 3.20 -18.70 11.40
C VAL A 336 2.56 -17.90 12.51
N LYS A 337 3.34 -17.00 13.11
CA LYS A 337 2.85 -16.04 14.10
C LYS A 337 2.83 -14.64 13.49
N TYR A 338 1.74 -13.93 13.74
CA TYR A 338 1.59 -12.53 13.40
C TYR A 338 1.64 -11.73 14.70
N HIS A 339 2.67 -10.88 14.83
CA HIS A 339 2.92 -10.05 16.01
C HIS A 339 2.39 -8.66 15.75
N PHE A 340 1.24 -8.33 16.32
CA PHE A 340 0.63 -7.01 16.21
C PHE A 340 1.25 -6.07 17.25
N PHE A 341 1.64 -4.87 16.82
CA PHE A 341 2.29 -3.89 17.66
C PHE A 341 1.78 -2.48 17.37
N SER A 342 1.95 -1.58 18.34
CA SER A 342 1.79 -0.14 18.17
C SER A 342 3.07 0.62 18.49
N ILE A 343 3.29 1.76 17.84
CA ILE A 343 4.35 2.74 18.12
C ILE A 343 3.70 4.12 18.17
N SER A 344 4.16 5.01 19.04
CA SER A 344 3.67 6.39 19.13
C SER A 344 4.81 7.36 19.47
N ASP A 345 4.58 8.67 19.36
CA ASP A 345 5.54 9.67 19.84
C ASP A 345 5.82 9.54 21.34
N GLN A 346 4.81 9.09 22.12
CA GLN A 346 4.94 8.83 23.56
C GLN A 346 5.65 7.51 23.87
N ASN A 347 5.57 6.52 22.97
CA ASN A 347 6.29 5.27 23.08
C ASN A 347 7.01 4.89 21.77
N PRO A 348 8.16 5.52 21.48
CA PRO A 348 8.95 5.30 20.26
C PRO A 348 9.44 3.86 20.06
N LYS A 349 9.64 3.11 21.16
CA LYS A 349 10.01 1.69 21.11
C LYS A 349 8.80 0.79 20.90
N GLY A 350 7.60 1.33 20.97
CA GLY A 350 6.35 0.64 20.75
C GLY A 350 6.08 -0.47 21.77
N THR A 351 4.94 -1.12 21.59
CA THR A 351 4.48 -2.21 22.44
C THR A 351 3.85 -3.31 21.59
N LEU A 352 4.13 -4.57 21.95
CA LEU A 352 3.41 -5.69 21.39
C LEU A 352 1.96 -5.67 21.92
N ILE A 353 0.99 -5.53 21.01
CA ILE A 353 -0.43 -5.60 21.31
C ILE A 353 -0.77 -7.06 21.59
N THR A 354 -0.56 -7.94 20.61
CA THR A 354 -0.79 -9.38 20.77
C THR A 354 -0.03 -10.18 19.73
N SER A 355 -0.04 -11.51 19.86
CA SER A 355 0.47 -12.41 18.82
C SER A 355 -0.52 -13.51 18.56
N ILE A 356 -0.89 -13.70 17.29
CA ILE A 356 -1.82 -14.74 16.89
C ILE A 356 -1.13 -15.75 15.97
N THR A 357 -1.61 -16.99 16.01
CA THR A 357 -1.24 -18.01 15.01
C THR A 357 -2.33 -18.06 13.96
N ALA A 358 -1.95 -17.93 12.70
CA ALA A 358 -2.88 -18.00 11.57
C ALA A 358 -2.20 -18.65 10.36
N PRO A 359 -2.95 -19.07 9.33
CA PRO A 359 -2.37 -19.58 8.09
C PRO A 359 -1.34 -18.62 7.49
N MET A 360 -0.31 -19.16 6.82
CA MET A 360 0.62 -18.34 6.06
C MET A 360 -0.07 -17.88 4.78
N ALA A 361 -0.32 -16.58 4.67
CA ALA A 361 -1.00 -15.98 3.55
C ALA A 361 -0.30 -14.70 3.10
N TYR A 362 -0.49 -14.33 1.84
CA TYR A 362 -0.18 -12.99 1.39
C TYR A 362 -1.13 -12.00 2.07
N VAL A 363 -0.59 -10.94 2.70
CA VAL A 363 -1.40 -9.88 3.31
C VAL A 363 -0.81 -8.52 2.93
N ASN A 364 -1.55 -7.76 2.14
CA ASN A 364 -1.14 -6.43 1.69
C ASN A 364 -1.63 -5.30 2.61
N THR A 365 -2.70 -5.52 3.35
CA THR A 365 -3.43 -4.49 4.08
C THR A 365 -4.28 -5.11 5.20
N PHE A 366 -4.71 -4.28 6.15
CA PHE A 366 -5.64 -4.65 7.21
C PHE A 366 -6.35 -3.38 7.70
N SER A 367 -7.43 -3.52 8.47
CA SER A 367 -8.17 -2.37 9.01
C SER A 367 -8.07 -2.31 10.53
N ILE A 368 -8.28 -1.12 11.08
CA ILE A 368 -8.48 -0.90 12.51
C ILE A 368 -9.79 -0.15 12.72
N THR A 369 -10.36 -0.31 13.91
CA THR A 369 -11.40 0.53 14.49
C THR A 369 -10.86 1.10 15.81
N PRO A 370 -11.63 1.96 16.54
CA PRO A 370 -11.16 2.46 17.82
C PRO A 370 -10.81 1.35 18.83
N LYS A 371 -11.50 0.19 18.78
CA LYS A 371 -11.28 -0.92 19.72
C LYS A 371 -10.62 -2.15 19.12
N TYR A 372 -10.69 -2.36 17.81
CA TYR A 372 -10.28 -3.62 17.19
C TYR A 372 -9.26 -3.45 16.06
N ILE A 373 -8.46 -4.49 15.86
CA ILE A 373 -7.70 -4.73 14.63
C ILE A 373 -8.43 -5.85 13.87
N ILE A 374 -8.71 -5.63 12.60
CA ILE A 374 -9.41 -6.57 11.74
C ILE A 374 -8.42 -7.06 10.70
N PHE A 375 -7.89 -8.26 10.95
CA PHE A 375 -6.88 -8.90 10.14
C PHE A 375 -7.52 -9.96 9.25
N VAL A 376 -7.46 -9.75 7.93
CA VAL A 376 -8.14 -10.61 6.95
C VAL A 376 -7.13 -11.51 6.26
N ILE A 377 -7.39 -12.81 6.29
CA ILE A 377 -6.66 -13.80 5.50
C ILE A 377 -7.58 -14.24 4.36
N HIS A 378 -7.28 -13.76 3.16
CA HIS A 378 -7.83 -14.33 1.94
C HIS A 378 -7.07 -15.61 1.57
N PRO A 379 -7.67 -16.56 0.83
CA PRO A 379 -7.10 -17.89 0.63
C PRO A 379 -5.97 -17.93 -0.42
N MET A 380 -5.12 -16.90 -0.49
CA MET A 380 -3.84 -16.94 -1.20
C MET A 380 -2.76 -17.49 -0.25
N LEU A 381 -2.80 -18.81 -0.08
CA LEU A 381 -2.07 -19.53 0.97
C LEU A 381 -0.73 -20.07 0.48
N ALA A 382 0.22 -20.24 1.41
CA ALA A 382 1.56 -20.67 1.06
C ALA A 382 1.59 -22.08 0.44
N ASN A 383 2.44 -22.23 -0.57
CA ASN A 383 2.70 -23.47 -1.26
C ASN A 383 3.61 -24.38 -0.42
N ALA A 384 3.41 -25.70 -0.53
CA ALA A 384 4.21 -26.71 0.17
C ALA A 384 4.36 -26.43 1.67
N SER A 385 3.25 -26.08 2.34
CA SER A 385 3.21 -25.76 3.78
C SER A 385 4.21 -24.69 4.22
N GLY A 386 4.50 -23.69 3.38
CA GLY A 386 5.42 -22.59 3.69
C GLY A 386 6.88 -22.88 3.35
N VAL A 387 7.23 -24.09 2.89
CA VAL A 387 8.58 -24.39 2.41
C VAL A 387 8.93 -23.46 1.25
N LYS A 388 8.04 -23.31 0.26
CA LYS A 388 8.30 -22.43 -0.89
C LYS A 388 8.55 -20.98 -0.47
N TYR A 389 7.85 -20.45 0.53
CA TYR A 389 8.06 -19.08 1.00
C TYR A 389 9.54 -18.81 1.31
N ASN A 390 10.19 -19.67 2.09
CA ASN A 390 11.60 -19.49 2.48
C ASN A 390 12.59 -19.61 1.29
N TRP A 391 12.28 -20.44 0.30
CA TRP A 391 13.20 -20.74 -0.81
C TRP A 391 12.97 -19.87 -2.04
N CYS A 392 11.73 -19.48 -2.31
CA CYS A 392 11.34 -18.65 -3.44
C CYS A 392 11.61 -17.16 -3.17
N GLU A 393 11.68 -16.39 -4.25
CA GLU A 393 11.96 -14.95 -4.22
C GLU A 393 10.73 -14.11 -4.52
N SER A 394 9.72 -14.72 -5.16
CA SER A 394 8.48 -14.10 -5.58
C SER A 394 7.27 -14.53 -4.74
N ILE A 395 6.33 -13.61 -4.48
CA ILE A 395 5.01 -13.90 -3.88
C ILE A 395 4.25 -14.91 -4.75
N MET A 396 4.19 -14.70 -6.06
CA MET A 396 3.44 -15.56 -6.98
C MET A 396 3.98 -17.00 -7.08
N ASP A 397 5.23 -17.24 -6.70
CA ASP A 397 5.81 -18.59 -6.60
C ASP A 397 5.57 -19.23 -5.23
N SER A 398 5.46 -18.38 -4.20
CA SER A 398 5.36 -18.76 -2.80
C SER A 398 3.94 -19.09 -2.37
N PHE A 399 2.93 -18.49 -3.00
CA PHE A 399 1.52 -18.63 -2.63
C PHE A 399 0.65 -19.04 -3.83
N SER A 400 -0.48 -19.70 -3.55
CA SER A 400 -1.51 -20.00 -4.55
C SER A 400 -2.89 -19.74 -3.97
N PHE A 401 -3.80 -19.20 -4.79
CA PHE A 401 -5.19 -19.04 -4.41
C PHE A 401 -5.91 -20.39 -4.31
N ARG A 402 -6.60 -20.63 -3.19
CA ARG A 402 -7.35 -21.86 -2.91
C ARG A 402 -8.84 -21.56 -2.76
N SER A 403 -9.59 -21.64 -3.86
CA SER A 403 -11.05 -21.37 -3.88
C SER A 403 -11.89 -22.35 -3.04
N SER A 404 -11.29 -23.43 -2.53
CA SER A 404 -11.93 -24.35 -1.58
C SER A 404 -11.89 -23.87 -0.13
N GLU A 405 -11.04 -22.89 0.18
CA GLU A 405 -10.80 -22.36 1.52
C GLU A 405 -11.54 -21.02 1.72
N PRO A 406 -12.01 -20.73 2.94
CA PRO A 406 -12.71 -19.47 3.24
C PRO A 406 -11.77 -18.26 3.28
N THR A 407 -12.35 -17.08 3.13
CA THR A 407 -11.76 -15.83 3.64
C THR A 407 -11.99 -15.77 5.15
N LEU A 408 -10.95 -15.49 5.95
CA LEU A 408 -11.02 -15.45 7.41
C LEU A 408 -10.83 -14.03 7.94
N PHE A 409 -11.62 -13.65 8.95
CA PHE A 409 -11.60 -12.33 9.59
C PHE A 409 -11.23 -12.49 11.06
N TYR A 410 -9.98 -12.21 11.41
CA TYR A 410 -9.48 -12.22 12.78
C TYR A 410 -9.80 -10.87 13.42
N VAL A 411 -10.65 -10.89 14.44
CA VAL A 411 -11.02 -9.69 15.22
C VAL A 411 -10.20 -9.67 16.50
N ILE A 412 -9.27 -8.73 16.61
CA ILE A 412 -8.33 -8.64 17.72
C ILE A 412 -8.67 -7.40 18.54
N SER A 413 -8.90 -7.54 19.84
CA SER A 413 -9.11 -6.39 20.72
C SER A 413 -7.79 -5.70 21.03
N ARG A 414 -7.76 -4.38 20.84
CA ARG A 414 -6.62 -3.52 21.19
C ARG A 414 -6.51 -3.32 22.70
N GLU A 415 -7.67 -3.25 23.37
CA GLU A 415 -7.77 -3.06 24.82
C GLU A 415 -7.50 -4.36 25.58
N ARG A 416 -8.21 -5.45 25.26
CA ARG A 416 -8.02 -6.77 25.89
C ARG A 416 -6.74 -7.47 25.41
N ARG A 417 -6.12 -6.97 24.34
CA ARG A 417 -4.86 -7.49 23.76
C ARG A 417 -4.91 -8.97 23.38
N GLU A 418 -6.06 -9.40 22.88
CA GLU A 418 -6.31 -10.79 22.52
C GLU A 418 -7.19 -10.94 21.27
N LEU A 419 -7.14 -12.12 20.68
CA LEU A 419 -8.03 -12.52 19.59
C LEU A 419 -9.42 -12.81 20.17
N ILE A 420 -10.41 -12.05 19.69
CA ILE A 420 -11.80 -12.11 20.14
C ILE A 420 -12.54 -13.21 19.40
N ALA A 421 -12.55 -13.17 18.07
CA ALA A 421 -13.25 -14.12 17.23
C ALA A 421 -12.57 -14.27 15.86
N ILE A 422 -12.91 -15.36 15.17
CA ILE A 422 -12.52 -15.59 13.78
C ILE A 422 -13.79 -15.85 12.99
N TYR A 423 -14.18 -14.91 12.11
CA TYR A 423 -15.29 -15.12 11.19
C TYR A 423 -14.80 -15.71 9.88
N ARG A 424 -15.70 -16.32 9.12
CA ARG A 424 -15.45 -16.82 7.76
C ARG A 424 -16.42 -16.23 6.76
N SER A 425 -15.99 -16.11 5.52
CA SER A 425 -16.87 -15.81 4.39
C SER A 425 -16.38 -16.54 3.13
N GLU A 426 -17.13 -16.37 2.05
CA GLU A 426 -16.76 -16.88 0.72
C GLU A 426 -15.33 -16.46 0.33
N PRO A 427 -14.61 -17.32 -0.43
CA PRO A 427 -13.29 -16.99 -0.95
C PRO A 427 -13.34 -15.73 -1.82
N CYS A 428 -12.45 -14.79 -1.55
CA CYS A 428 -12.16 -13.66 -2.43
C CYS A 428 -10.69 -13.30 -2.30
N PHE A 429 -10.10 -12.68 -3.32
CA PHE A 429 -8.77 -12.09 -3.27
C PHE A 429 -8.88 -10.59 -3.00
N ILE A 430 -7.97 -10.03 -2.20
CA ILE A 430 -8.04 -8.64 -1.74
C ILE A 430 -6.68 -7.99 -1.98
N MET A 431 -6.70 -6.80 -2.59
CA MET A 431 -5.53 -5.93 -2.67
C MET A 431 -5.62 -4.81 -1.64
N ASN A 432 -6.78 -4.16 -1.53
CA ASN A 432 -6.99 -3.02 -0.64
C ASN A 432 -8.28 -3.13 0.18
N HIS A 433 -8.16 -2.81 1.47
CA HIS A 433 -9.27 -2.45 2.33
C HIS A 433 -9.62 -0.98 2.09
N ILE A 434 -10.86 -0.60 2.38
CA ILE A 434 -11.33 0.78 2.27
C ILE A 434 -11.36 1.41 3.66
N ASN A 435 -12.19 0.87 4.55
CA ASN A 435 -12.33 1.36 5.92
C ASN A 435 -12.95 0.27 6.81
N ALA A 436 -12.85 0.42 8.13
CA ALA A 436 -13.66 -0.35 9.06
C ALA A 436 -14.18 0.57 10.15
N TYR A 437 -15.36 0.33 10.70
CA TYR A 437 -15.92 1.13 11.78
C TYR A 437 -16.85 0.30 12.66
N GLU A 438 -17.07 0.80 13.87
CA GLU A 438 -17.97 0.20 14.85
C GLU A 438 -19.32 0.94 14.83
N GLU A 439 -20.43 0.20 14.84
CA GLU A 439 -21.76 0.74 15.07
C GLU A 439 -22.51 -0.26 15.95
N GLN A 440 -22.93 0.20 17.14
CA GLN A 440 -23.48 -0.67 18.20
C GLN A 440 -22.48 -1.77 18.61
N ASP A 441 -22.88 -3.04 18.57
CA ASP A 441 -22.04 -4.22 18.87
C ASP A 441 -21.58 -4.95 17.59
N MET A 442 -21.32 -4.17 16.54
CA MET A 442 -21.02 -4.70 15.21
C MET A 442 -19.85 -3.96 14.59
N ILE A 443 -19.03 -4.67 13.83
CA ILE A 443 -17.98 -4.10 12.99
C ILE A 443 -18.42 -4.18 11.55
N TYR A 444 -18.35 -3.04 10.86
CA TYR A 444 -18.49 -2.94 9.42
C TYR A 444 -17.09 -2.84 8.81
N LEU A 445 -16.84 -3.62 7.76
CA LEU A 445 -15.56 -3.64 7.04
C LEU A 445 -15.82 -3.55 5.54
N ASP A 446 -15.31 -2.49 4.93
CA ASP A 446 -15.39 -2.26 3.49
C ASP A 446 -14.09 -2.70 2.81
N MET A 447 -14.21 -3.56 1.80
CA MET A 447 -13.07 -4.11 1.04
C MET A 447 -13.34 -4.11 -0.46
N ILE A 448 -12.26 -4.05 -1.25
CA ILE A 448 -12.29 -4.34 -2.68
C ILE A 448 -11.95 -5.82 -2.88
N CYS A 449 -12.93 -6.58 -3.37
CA CYS A 449 -12.86 -8.03 -3.49
C CYS A 449 -12.84 -8.46 -4.95
N TYR A 450 -11.89 -9.32 -5.29
CA TYR A 450 -11.83 -10.05 -6.55
C TYR A 450 -12.25 -11.51 -6.34
N PRO A 451 -12.77 -12.20 -7.35
CA PRO A 451 -13.12 -13.62 -7.22
C PRO A 451 -11.91 -14.51 -6.86
N ASP A 452 -10.73 -14.19 -7.41
CA ASP A 452 -9.49 -14.94 -7.24
C ASP A 452 -8.24 -14.05 -7.53
N ASP A 453 -7.06 -14.66 -7.55
CA ASP A 453 -5.77 -13.99 -7.80
C ASP A 453 -5.51 -13.65 -9.28
N THR A 454 -6.49 -13.78 -10.18
CA THR A 454 -6.32 -13.48 -11.61
C THR A 454 -5.84 -12.04 -11.83
N ILE A 455 -6.35 -11.07 -11.06
CA ILE A 455 -5.90 -9.68 -11.18
C ILE A 455 -4.38 -9.56 -10.97
N ALA A 456 -3.85 -10.22 -9.94
CA ALA A 456 -2.42 -10.24 -9.65
C ALA A 456 -1.61 -10.87 -10.79
N ARG A 457 -2.18 -11.87 -11.49
CA ARG A 457 -1.52 -12.51 -12.66
C ARG A 457 -1.57 -11.63 -13.91
N GLN A 458 -2.59 -10.78 -14.05
CA GLN A 458 -2.74 -9.87 -15.19
C GLN A 458 -1.83 -8.65 -15.11
N LEU A 459 -1.40 -8.24 -13.92
CA LEU A 459 -0.52 -7.07 -13.70
C LEU A 459 0.98 -7.36 -13.92
N THR A 460 1.29 -8.42 -14.68
CA THR A 460 2.68 -8.69 -15.10
C THR A 460 3.15 -7.69 -16.16
N THR A 461 4.45 -7.39 -16.16
CA THR A 461 5.08 -6.52 -17.16
C THR A 461 4.85 -7.05 -18.59
N HIS A 462 4.76 -8.38 -18.76
CA HIS A 462 4.45 -8.99 -20.05
C HIS A 462 3.08 -8.56 -20.58
N PHE A 463 2.02 -8.73 -19.78
CA PHE A 463 0.66 -8.37 -20.20
C PHE A 463 0.45 -6.86 -20.28
N LEU A 464 1.03 -6.08 -19.37
CA LEU A 464 0.92 -4.62 -19.42
C LEU A 464 1.61 -4.02 -20.65
N ARG A 465 2.68 -4.65 -21.17
CA ARG A 465 3.34 -4.24 -22.43
C ARG A 465 2.71 -4.86 -23.68
N GLN A 466 1.96 -5.94 -23.53
CA GLN A 466 1.29 -6.66 -24.62
C GLN A 466 -0.18 -6.90 -24.26
N PRO A 467 -0.98 -5.83 -24.10
CA PRO A 467 -2.35 -5.93 -23.59
C PRO A 467 -3.25 -6.83 -24.42
N ALA A 468 -2.99 -6.94 -25.74
CA ALA A 468 -3.71 -7.85 -26.64
C ALA A 468 -3.53 -9.35 -26.33
N LYS A 469 -2.53 -9.71 -25.51
CA LYS A 469 -2.26 -11.10 -25.07
C LYS A 469 -2.69 -11.36 -23.63
N MET A 470 -3.26 -10.37 -22.94
CA MET A 470 -3.73 -10.54 -21.58
C MET A 470 -4.79 -11.63 -21.52
N GLU A 471 -4.68 -12.53 -20.54
CA GLU A 471 -5.65 -13.59 -20.32
C GLU A 471 -6.10 -13.63 -18.85
N PRO A 472 -7.41 -13.61 -18.58
CA PRO A 472 -8.51 -13.28 -19.51
C PRO A 472 -8.33 -11.93 -20.19
N SER A 473 -8.99 -11.70 -21.34
CA SER A 473 -8.77 -10.53 -22.19
C SER A 473 -9.08 -9.18 -21.55
N ARG A 474 -9.85 -9.16 -20.45
CA ARG A 474 -10.15 -7.95 -19.67
C ARG A 474 -9.60 -8.11 -18.26
N LEU A 475 -9.15 -7.01 -17.67
CA LEU A 475 -8.78 -7.02 -16.24
C LEU A 475 -9.93 -7.56 -15.41
N MET A 476 -9.59 -8.44 -14.47
CA MET A 476 -10.56 -9.06 -13.58
C MET A 476 -11.31 -7.96 -12.82
N GLY A 477 -12.64 -8.07 -12.82
CA GLY A 477 -13.48 -7.11 -12.12
C GLY A 477 -13.43 -7.29 -10.61
N SER A 478 -13.47 -6.18 -9.90
CA SER A 478 -13.64 -6.13 -8.45
C SER A 478 -15.06 -5.76 -8.06
N GLU A 479 -15.38 -6.01 -6.80
CA GLU A 479 -16.60 -5.57 -6.14
C GLU A 479 -16.26 -4.89 -4.83
N VAL A 480 -16.95 -3.79 -4.51
CA VAL A 480 -16.90 -3.23 -3.17
C VAL A 480 -17.89 -3.99 -2.29
N ARG A 481 -17.39 -4.63 -1.24
CA ARG A 481 -18.20 -5.43 -0.31
C ARG A 481 -18.09 -4.85 1.11
N ARG A 482 -19.24 -4.64 1.76
CA ARG A 482 -19.35 -4.26 3.18
C ARG A 482 -19.66 -5.50 4.00
N TYR A 483 -18.67 -6.04 4.67
CA TYR A 483 -18.81 -7.17 5.61
C TYR A 483 -19.32 -6.68 6.95
N LYS A 484 -20.12 -7.52 7.60
CA LYS A 484 -20.70 -7.26 8.92
C LYS A 484 -20.29 -8.36 9.90
N LEU A 485 -19.54 -8.00 10.93
CA LEU A 485 -19.12 -8.90 12.01
C LEU A 485 -19.99 -8.58 13.24
N THR A 486 -20.77 -9.54 13.71
CA THR A 486 -21.82 -9.32 14.72
C THR A 486 -21.66 -10.24 15.93
N ARG A 487 -22.31 -9.87 17.05
CA ARG A 487 -22.36 -10.66 18.29
C ARG A 487 -20.97 -10.93 18.86
N LEU A 488 -20.10 -9.92 18.87
CA LEU A 488 -18.67 -10.09 19.15
C LEU A 488 -18.41 -10.78 20.50
N GLU A 489 -19.20 -10.47 21.53
CA GLU A 489 -19.04 -11.06 22.85
C GLU A 489 -19.53 -12.53 22.90
N ASP A 490 -20.65 -12.85 22.26
CA ASP A 490 -21.12 -14.24 22.15
C ASP A 490 -20.13 -15.09 21.35
N GLU A 491 -19.64 -14.56 20.23
CA GLU A 491 -18.63 -15.22 19.40
C GLU A 491 -17.28 -15.34 20.12
N HIS A 492 -16.99 -14.45 21.07
CA HIS A 492 -15.82 -14.56 21.93
C HIS A 492 -15.93 -15.75 22.88
N ILE A 493 -17.08 -15.90 23.55
CA ILE A 493 -17.37 -17.06 24.41
C ILE A 493 -17.30 -18.36 23.59
N ALA A 494 -17.91 -18.36 22.41
CA ALA A 494 -17.85 -19.49 21.48
C ALA A 494 -16.39 -19.79 21.06
N TYR A 495 -15.59 -18.78 20.71
CA TYR A 495 -14.19 -18.94 20.37
C TYR A 495 -13.38 -19.54 21.52
N LEU A 496 -13.57 -19.06 22.76
CA LEU A 496 -12.87 -19.58 23.94
C LEU A 496 -13.23 -21.05 24.23
N SER A 497 -14.50 -21.44 24.05
CA SER A 497 -14.92 -22.84 24.19
C SER A 497 -14.36 -23.76 23.11
N HIS A 498 -14.17 -23.25 21.88
CA HIS A 498 -13.59 -23.99 20.77
C HIS A 498 -12.07 -23.99 20.77
N LYS A 499 -11.43 -23.06 21.49
CA LYS A 499 -9.98 -22.84 21.49
C LYS A 499 -9.29 -24.18 21.79
N PRO A 500 -8.68 -24.83 20.79
CA PRO A 500 -8.11 -26.14 21.01
C PRO A 500 -6.95 -25.97 21.99
N ALA A 501 -6.95 -26.71 23.10
CA ALA A 501 -5.90 -26.68 24.11
C ALA A 501 -4.52 -26.87 23.44
N LYS A 502 -3.79 -25.77 23.22
CA LYS A 502 -2.39 -25.57 22.75
C LYS A 502 -1.79 -26.51 21.66
N SER A 503 -2.52 -27.46 21.07
CA SER A 503 -1.93 -28.63 20.40
C SER A 503 -2.49 -28.95 18.99
N ARG A 504 -3.64 -28.39 18.56
CA ARG A 504 -4.26 -28.77 17.26
C ARG A 504 -4.17 -27.75 16.11
N LEU A 505 -3.58 -26.57 16.31
CA LEU A 505 -3.32 -25.63 15.19
C LEU A 505 -2.27 -26.19 14.21
N SER A 506 -1.35 -27.04 14.68
CA SER A 506 -0.43 -27.82 13.83
C SER A 506 -1.17 -28.79 12.91
N SER A 507 -2.35 -29.25 13.30
CA SER A 507 -3.19 -30.15 12.51
C SER A 507 -3.81 -29.45 11.29
N ILE A 508 -4.18 -28.16 11.41
CA ILE A 508 -4.67 -27.36 10.27
C ILE A 508 -3.58 -27.23 9.20
N LEU A 509 -2.31 -27.04 9.61
CA LEU A 509 -1.16 -27.07 8.69
C LEU A 509 -0.86 -28.45 8.10
N ASN A 510 -1.25 -29.54 8.76
CA ASN A 510 -1.15 -30.90 8.20
C ASN A 510 -2.30 -31.23 7.24
N VAL A 511 -3.49 -30.62 7.35
CA VAL A 511 -4.58 -30.80 6.36
C VAL A 511 -4.19 -30.20 5.01
N PHE A 512 -3.38 -29.13 4.99
CA PHE A 512 -2.80 -28.58 3.75
C PHE A 512 -1.69 -29.45 3.11
N LYS A 513 -1.39 -30.65 3.65
CA LYS A 513 -0.37 -31.57 3.08
C LYS A 513 -0.91 -32.57 2.06
N THR A 514 -2.23 -32.73 1.90
CA THR A 514 -2.81 -33.73 1.00
C THR A 514 -3.65 -33.09 -0.10
N ASP A 515 -3.00 -32.46 -1.08
CA ASP A 515 -3.67 -32.09 -2.33
C ASP A 515 -3.51 -33.22 -3.37
N THR A 516 -4.26 -34.30 -3.14
CA THR A 516 -4.67 -35.27 -4.18
C THR A 516 -6.17 -35.62 -4.07
N ALA A 517 -6.95 -34.84 -3.34
CA ALA A 517 -8.38 -35.08 -3.17
C ALA A 517 -9.19 -34.00 -3.90
N THR A 518 -9.87 -34.39 -4.96
CA THR A 518 -11.08 -33.76 -5.55
C THR A 518 -11.41 -32.36 -5.03
N GLN A 519 -11.23 -31.33 -5.88
CA GLN A 519 -11.62 -29.93 -5.67
C GLN A 519 -13.05 -29.81 -5.14
N THR A 520 -13.20 -29.88 -3.83
CA THR A 520 -14.49 -29.64 -3.18
C THR A 520 -14.57 -28.14 -2.99
N LYS A 521 -15.46 -27.49 -3.77
CA LYS A 521 -15.71 -26.04 -3.66
C LYS A 521 -15.99 -25.65 -2.21
N TYR A 522 -15.64 -24.41 -1.84
CA TYR A 522 -16.10 -23.85 -0.58
C TYR A 522 -17.63 -24.01 -0.47
N SER A 523 -18.08 -24.35 0.73
CA SER A 523 -19.50 -24.42 1.05
C SER A 523 -19.71 -23.79 2.42
N GLU A 524 -20.59 -22.79 2.46
CA GLU A 524 -20.91 -22.08 3.69
C GLU A 524 -21.66 -22.98 4.69
N THR A 525 -22.48 -23.91 4.19
CA THR A 525 -23.37 -24.78 4.97
C THR A 525 -22.78 -26.17 5.24
N ALA A 526 -21.50 -26.40 4.92
CA ALA A 526 -20.89 -27.69 5.17
C ALA A 526 -20.59 -27.85 6.68
N ASP A 527 -21.17 -28.87 7.31
CA ASP A 527 -21.05 -29.11 8.76
C ASP A 527 -19.77 -29.84 9.18
N ASN A 528 -19.07 -30.48 8.23
CA ASN A 528 -17.89 -31.32 8.48
C ASN A 528 -16.57 -30.72 7.96
N ARG A 529 -16.47 -29.39 7.89
CA ARG A 529 -15.24 -28.69 7.46
C ARG A 529 -14.53 -28.10 8.68
N TRP A 530 -13.21 -27.92 8.57
CA TRP A 530 -12.39 -27.43 9.68
C TRP A 530 -12.78 -26.00 10.14
N TYR A 531 -13.43 -25.25 9.25
CA TYR A 531 -13.93 -23.90 9.48
C TYR A 531 -15.41 -23.85 9.90
N SER A 532 -16.13 -24.98 9.96
CA SER A 532 -17.59 -24.99 10.17
C SER A 532 -18.04 -24.39 11.50
N TRP A 533 -17.19 -24.46 12.53
CA TRP A 533 -17.45 -23.87 13.84
C TRP A 533 -17.34 -22.34 13.88
N MET A 534 -16.71 -21.73 12.87
CA MET A 534 -16.52 -20.28 12.80
C MET A 534 -17.81 -19.59 12.36
N PRO A 535 -18.20 -18.46 12.99
CA PRO A 535 -19.34 -17.66 12.55
C PRO A 535 -19.13 -17.11 11.15
N THR A 536 -20.22 -16.90 10.41
CA THR A 536 -20.16 -16.30 9.08
C THR A 536 -20.09 -14.78 9.17
N ALA A 537 -19.31 -14.17 8.29
CA ALA A 537 -19.27 -12.74 8.03
C ALA A 537 -20.10 -12.45 6.76
N PRO A 538 -21.41 -12.16 6.88
CA PRO A 538 -22.22 -11.77 5.74
C PRO A 538 -21.73 -10.43 5.18
N TYR A 539 -21.95 -10.21 3.90
CA TYR A 539 -21.63 -8.95 3.24
C TYR A 539 -22.75 -8.44 2.36
N ASP A 540 -22.84 -7.11 2.26
CA ASP A 540 -23.60 -6.44 1.23
C ASP A 540 -22.66 -6.02 0.11
N GLN A 541 -22.97 -6.37 -1.13
CA GLN A 541 -22.35 -5.72 -2.28
C GLN A 541 -22.78 -4.25 -2.31
N ARG A 542 -21.80 -3.35 -2.27
CA ARG A 542 -22.00 -1.89 -2.30
C ARG A 542 -22.02 -1.39 -3.72
N VAL A 543 -21.03 -1.72 -4.54
CA VAL A 543 -21.02 -1.35 -5.97
C VAL A 543 -20.31 -2.45 -6.77
N SER A 544 -20.77 -2.70 -8.00
CA SER A 544 -20.22 -3.69 -8.94
C SER A 544 -19.24 -3.20 -10.06
N PRO A 545 -18.42 -2.14 -9.96
CA PRO A 545 -17.44 -1.80 -10.98
C PRO A 545 -16.03 -2.26 -10.58
N SER A 546 -15.18 -2.48 -11.58
CA SER A 546 -13.75 -2.69 -11.40
C SER A 546 -13.08 -1.43 -10.85
N ILE A 547 -13.05 -1.29 -9.53
CA ILE A 547 -12.42 -0.18 -8.80
C ILE A 547 -11.17 -0.68 -8.09
N GLU A 548 -10.15 0.16 -7.98
CA GLU A 548 -8.97 -0.11 -7.15
C GLU A 548 -8.36 1.17 -6.58
N LEU A 549 -7.37 1.05 -5.68
CA LEU A 549 -6.71 2.16 -4.97
C LEU A 549 -7.73 3.09 -4.27
N PRO A 550 -8.50 2.53 -3.30
CA PRO A 550 -9.55 3.28 -2.65
C PRO A 550 -8.97 4.40 -1.78
N GLN A 551 -9.66 5.53 -1.81
CA GLN A 551 -9.37 6.69 -0.97
C GLN A 551 -10.66 7.17 -0.33
N ILE A 552 -10.58 7.58 0.92
CA ILE A 552 -11.67 8.22 1.67
C ILE A 552 -11.12 9.48 2.31
N ASN A 553 -12.00 10.32 2.85
CA ASN A 553 -11.54 11.39 3.72
C ASN A 553 -10.86 10.78 4.97
N PRO A 554 -9.58 11.09 5.24
CA PRO A 554 -8.85 10.46 6.34
C PRO A 554 -9.45 10.76 7.72
N HIS A 555 -10.25 11.83 7.88
CA HIS A 555 -10.99 12.12 9.11
C HIS A 555 -12.09 11.10 9.42
N PHE A 556 -12.56 10.36 8.40
CA PHE A 556 -13.59 9.32 8.52
C PHE A 556 -12.99 7.92 8.67
N LYS A 557 -11.67 7.79 8.68
CA LYS A 557 -11.01 6.51 8.97
C LYS A 557 -11.40 6.04 10.37
N MET A 558 -11.76 4.76 10.50
CA MET A 558 -12.32 4.16 11.72
C MET A 558 -13.77 4.56 12.07
N TYR A 559 -14.38 5.46 11.29
CA TYR A 559 -15.74 5.95 11.48
C TYR A 559 -16.62 5.62 10.28
N LYS A 560 -17.94 5.69 10.49
CA LYS A 560 -18.92 5.50 9.42
C LYS A 560 -18.69 6.56 8.34
N HIS A 561 -18.66 6.13 7.08
CA HIS A 561 -18.39 6.96 5.92
C HIS A 561 -19.36 6.62 4.79
N THR A 562 -19.62 7.59 3.93
CA THR A 562 -20.55 7.51 2.81
C THR A 562 -19.84 7.58 1.47
N MET A 563 -18.74 8.35 1.42
CA MET A 563 -18.03 8.69 0.20
C MET A 563 -16.72 7.95 0.09
N MET A 564 -16.45 7.42 -1.09
CA MET A 564 -15.15 6.89 -1.45
C MET A 564 -14.76 7.32 -2.86
N TYR A 565 -13.45 7.29 -3.10
CA TYR A 565 -12.82 7.58 -4.38
C TYR A 565 -11.96 6.39 -4.78
N GLY A 566 -11.66 6.25 -6.06
CA GLY A 566 -10.74 5.22 -6.54
C GLY A 566 -10.52 5.30 -8.04
N LEU A 567 -9.67 4.42 -8.53
CA LEU A 567 -9.46 4.24 -9.97
C LEU A 567 -10.60 3.41 -10.57
N GLY A 568 -11.13 3.86 -11.69
CA GLY A 568 -12.20 3.20 -12.44
C GLY A 568 -11.90 3.16 -13.94
N PHE A 569 -12.90 2.77 -14.71
CA PHE A 569 -12.84 2.75 -16.17
C PHE A 569 -13.77 3.79 -16.78
N SER A 570 -13.31 4.43 -17.85
CA SER A 570 -14.16 5.19 -18.75
C SER A 570 -15.08 4.23 -19.49
N ALA A 571 -16.22 4.75 -19.95
CA ALA A 571 -17.15 3.95 -20.77
C ALA A 571 -16.43 3.30 -21.96
N SER A 572 -15.49 4.02 -22.59
CA SER A 572 -14.74 3.56 -23.76
C SER A 572 -13.72 2.46 -23.45
N ASN A 573 -13.08 2.48 -22.27
CA ASN A 573 -12.05 1.50 -21.90
C ASN A 573 -12.60 0.29 -21.15
N SER A 574 -13.77 0.40 -20.52
CA SER A 574 -14.39 -0.68 -19.72
C SER A 574 -14.58 -2.02 -20.45
N LEU A 575 -14.65 -1.99 -21.78
CA LEU A 575 -14.84 -3.18 -22.63
C LEU A 575 -13.62 -3.54 -23.50
N LYS A 576 -12.54 -2.75 -23.45
CA LYS A 576 -11.36 -2.97 -24.30
C LYS A 576 -10.46 -4.07 -23.73
N HIS A 577 -9.87 -4.85 -24.63
CA HIS A 577 -8.93 -5.89 -24.26
C HIS A 577 -7.64 -5.30 -23.66
N GLY A 578 -7.22 -5.82 -22.52
CA GLY A 578 -6.02 -5.40 -21.79
C GLY A 578 -6.03 -3.94 -21.34
N ALA A 579 -7.18 -3.28 -21.35
CA ALA A 579 -7.31 -1.93 -20.82
C ALA A 579 -7.11 -1.94 -19.30
N ILE A 580 -6.39 -0.94 -18.82
CA ILE A 580 -6.21 -0.64 -17.39
C ILE A 580 -7.09 0.55 -17.00
N TRP A 581 -7.23 0.78 -15.69
CA TRP A 581 -7.95 1.92 -15.15
C TRP A 581 -7.44 3.25 -15.72
N ASP A 582 -8.36 4.09 -16.18
CA ASP A 582 -8.08 5.33 -16.91
C ASP A 582 -8.95 6.51 -16.40
N SER A 583 -9.62 6.32 -15.26
CA SER A 583 -10.57 7.27 -14.71
C SER A 583 -10.44 7.33 -13.18
N ILE A 584 -10.77 8.48 -12.60
CA ILE A 584 -10.99 8.63 -11.16
C ILE A 584 -12.50 8.67 -10.94
N VAL A 585 -13.02 7.87 -10.03
CA VAL A 585 -14.45 7.80 -9.73
C VAL A 585 -14.75 8.24 -8.30
N LYS A 586 -15.87 8.91 -8.10
CA LYS A 586 -16.47 9.18 -6.80
C LYS A 586 -17.69 8.31 -6.63
N ILE A 587 -17.82 7.67 -5.47
CA ILE A 587 -18.86 6.70 -5.17
C ILE A 587 -19.54 7.07 -3.86
N ASN A 588 -20.86 6.90 -3.84
CA ASN A 588 -21.64 6.91 -2.62
C ASN A 588 -22.02 5.46 -2.25
N LEU A 589 -21.55 5.02 -1.09
CA LEU A 589 -21.69 3.65 -0.57
C LEU A 589 -23.09 3.31 -0.05
N GLU A 590 -23.90 4.33 0.24
CA GLU A 590 -25.28 4.14 0.69
C GLU A 590 -26.24 4.10 -0.49
N THR A 591 -26.07 4.98 -1.49
CA THR A 591 -26.83 4.91 -2.74
C THR A 591 -26.30 3.87 -3.71
N LYS A 592 -25.15 3.23 -3.40
CA LYS A 592 -24.55 2.15 -4.18
C LYS A 592 -24.22 2.54 -5.63
N ALA A 593 -23.81 3.78 -5.84
CA ALA A 593 -23.66 4.36 -7.17
C ALA A 593 -22.37 5.16 -7.34
N ILE A 594 -21.79 5.09 -8.54
CA ILE A 594 -20.82 6.08 -9.01
C ILE A 594 -21.57 7.39 -9.22
N MET A 595 -21.17 8.43 -8.50
CA MET A 595 -21.79 9.75 -8.58
C MET A 595 -21.28 10.56 -9.76
N THR A 596 -19.96 10.52 -9.97
CA THR A 596 -19.25 11.26 -11.01
C THR A 596 -17.91 10.58 -11.29
N SER A 597 -17.37 10.83 -12.47
CA SER A 597 -16.05 10.36 -12.87
C SER A 597 -15.28 11.45 -13.62
N TRP A 598 -13.97 11.49 -13.38
CA TRP A 598 -13.03 12.23 -14.19
C TRP A 598 -12.35 11.26 -15.17
N HIS A 599 -12.25 11.66 -16.44
CA HIS A 599 -11.54 10.95 -17.48
C HIS A 599 -11.01 11.94 -18.53
N GLN A 600 -9.83 11.64 -19.07
CA GLN A 600 -9.27 12.32 -20.23
C GLN A 600 -8.68 11.28 -21.19
N GLU A 601 -8.88 11.49 -22.49
CA GLU A 601 -8.41 10.56 -23.52
C GLU A 601 -6.90 10.33 -23.42
N ASN A 602 -6.46 9.08 -23.57
CA ASN A 602 -5.06 8.65 -23.47
C ASN A 602 -4.38 8.95 -22.12
N CYS A 603 -5.15 9.30 -21.08
CA CYS A 603 -4.64 9.63 -19.77
C CYS A 603 -4.97 8.54 -18.75
N TYR A 604 -4.00 8.23 -17.90
CA TYR A 604 -4.07 7.17 -16.91
C TYR A 604 -3.64 7.69 -15.53
N PRO A 605 -4.58 7.90 -14.61
CA PRO A 605 -4.30 8.40 -13.27
C PRO A 605 -3.67 7.31 -12.38
N SER A 606 -2.76 7.74 -11.50
CA SER A 606 -2.35 6.96 -10.32
C SER A 606 -3.35 7.21 -9.18
N GLU A 607 -3.08 6.68 -7.98
CA GLU A 607 -3.89 6.93 -6.77
C GLU A 607 -4.30 8.42 -6.62
N ALA A 608 -5.59 8.64 -6.32
CA ALA A 608 -6.18 9.96 -6.12
C ALA A 608 -6.25 10.28 -4.61
N VAL A 609 -5.14 10.75 -4.05
CA VAL A 609 -5.00 11.00 -2.60
C VAL A 609 -5.92 12.13 -2.16
N PHE A 610 -6.79 11.87 -1.18
CA PHE A 610 -7.70 12.87 -0.63
C PHE A 610 -7.00 13.77 0.39
N VAL A 611 -7.11 15.08 0.20
CA VAL A 611 -6.62 16.11 1.13
C VAL A 611 -7.82 16.92 1.63
N PRO A 612 -8.22 16.78 2.91
CA PRO A 612 -9.36 17.50 3.45
C PRO A 612 -9.08 19.00 3.48
N ARG A 613 -10.13 19.80 3.24
CA ARG A 613 -10.08 21.23 3.52
C ARG A 613 -9.89 21.44 5.04
N PRO A 614 -8.94 22.29 5.48
CA PRO A 614 -8.84 22.66 6.88
C PRO A 614 -10.12 23.37 7.36
N SER A 615 -10.55 23.07 8.58
CA SER A 615 -11.59 23.84 9.25
C SER A 615 -11.05 25.24 9.58
N ILE A 616 -11.82 26.30 9.30
CA ILE A 616 -11.44 27.70 9.57
C ILE A 616 -11.92 28.20 10.94
N GLY A 617 -12.50 27.33 11.77
CA GLY A 617 -12.92 27.65 13.13
C GLY A 617 -13.89 26.61 13.70
N PRO A 618 -14.20 26.67 15.00
CA PRO A 618 -15.03 25.67 15.67
C PRO A 618 -16.44 25.49 15.09
N GLU A 619 -16.98 26.52 14.44
CA GLU A 619 -18.32 26.49 13.82
C GLU A 619 -18.30 25.98 12.37
N ASP A 620 -17.12 25.83 11.77
CA ASP A 620 -16.96 25.39 10.38
C ASP A 620 -16.96 23.87 10.27
N GLN A 621 -18.13 23.33 9.91
CA GLN A 621 -18.35 21.91 9.68
C GLN A 621 -17.91 21.52 8.27
N VAL A 622 -16.68 21.02 8.15
CA VAL A 622 -16.12 20.51 6.88
C VAL A 622 -16.86 19.23 6.48
N GLY A 623 -17.52 19.24 5.32
CA GLY A 623 -18.19 18.06 4.76
C GLY A 623 -17.24 16.88 4.47
N GLU A 624 -17.80 15.66 4.38
CA GLU A 624 -17.03 14.44 4.12
C GLU A 624 -16.23 14.51 2.81
N ASP A 625 -16.77 15.18 1.80
CA ASP A 625 -16.18 15.36 0.47
C ASP A 625 -15.64 16.78 0.22
N GLU A 626 -15.49 17.60 1.27
CA GLU A 626 -14.87 18.92 1.17
C GLU A 626 -13.34 18.81 1.23
N GLY A 627 -12.71 18.92 0.07
CA GLY A 627 -11.27 18.83 -0.07
C GLY A 627 -10.87 18.75 -1.53
N VAL A 628 -9.64 18.28 -1.76
CA VAL A 628 -9.15 17.99 -3.11
C VAL A 628 -8.65 16.57 -3.23
N LEU A 629 -8.62 16.07 -4.46
CA LEU A 629 -7.88 14.86 -4.82
C LEU A 629 -6.61 15.25 -5.58
N LEU A 630 -5.49 14.65 -5.21
CA LEU A 630 -4.21 14.79 -5.89
C LEU A 630 -3.86 13.47 -6.60
N SER A 631 -3.60 13.52 -7.90
CA SER A 631 -3.17 12.33 -8.66
C SER A 631 -2.11 12.69 -9.70
N VAL A 632 -1.10 11.86 -9.85
CA VAL A 632 -0.17 11.94 -10.99
C VAL A 632 -0.78 11.17 -12.16
N VAL A 633 -0.98 11.87 -13.28
CA VAL A 633 -1.61 11.32 -14.48
C VAL A 633 -0.57 11.17 -15.58
N MET A 634 -0.46 9.97 -16.12
CA MET A 634 0.35 9.69 -17.31
C MET A 634 -0.46 9.97 -18.56
N ASN A 635 0.05 10.82 -19.45
CA ASN A 635 -0.50 11.05 -20.78
C ASN A 635 0.29 10.24 -21.82
N ALA A 636 -0.32 9.15 -22.30
CA ALA A 636 0.31 8.24 -23.25
C ALA A 636 0.51 8.89 -24.63
N SER A 637 -0.31 9.87 -25.02
CA SER A 637 -0.21 10.52 -26.33
C SER A 637 1.03 11.42 -26.45
N THR A 638 1.44 12.05 -25.34
CA THR A 638 2.60 12.96 -25.30
C THR A 638 3.82 12.34 -24.64
N SER A 639 3.70 11.14 -24.06
CA SER A 639 4.76 10.50 -23.26
C SER A 639 5.26 11.39 -22.11
N THR A 640 4.34 12.14 -21.49
CA THR A 640 4.59 12.99 -20.32
C THR A 640 3.54 12.74 -19.26
N SER A 641 3.74 13.31 -18.07
CA SER A 641 2.78 13.27 -16.97
C SER A 641 2.48 14.67 -16.46
N PHE A 642 1.35 14.82 -15.78
CA PHE A 642 0.95 16.04 -15.09
C PHE A 642 0.41 15.69 -13.69
N LEU A 643 0.54 16.62 -12.74
CA LEU A 643 -0.19 16.55 -11.47
C LEU A 643 -1.60 17.09 -11.72
N LEU A 644 -2.61 16.31 -11.34
CA LEU A 644 -4.03 16.66 -11.40
C LEU A 644 -4.53 17.03 -10.00
N VAL A 645 -5.22 18.15 -9.89
CA VAL A 645 -5.92 18.60 -8.68
C VAL A 645 -7.41 18.69 -8.99
N LEU A 646 -8.20 17.81 -8.38
CA LEU A 646 -9.65 17.78 -8.52
C LEU A 646 -10.33 18.31 -7.26
N ASP A 647 -11.46 18.98 -7.43
CA ASP A 647 -12.44 19.19 -6.36
C ASP A 647 -13.05 17.82 -5.99
N ALA A 648 -12.94 17.42 -4.72
CA ALA A 648 -13.43 16.10 -4.31
C ALA A 648 -14.98 16.01 -4.28
N ASN A 649 -15.69 17.13 -4.24
CA ASN A 649 -17.15 17.14 -4.25
C ASN A 649 -17.71 16.71 -5.62
N ASN A 650 -17.15 17.21 -6.71
CA ASN A 650 -17.73 17.05 -8.05
C ASN A 650 -16.75 16.54 -9.13
N LEU A 651 -15.49 16.31 -8.78
CA LEU A 651 -14.38 15.92 -9.67
C LEU A 651 -14.08 16.92 -10.79
N GLN A 652 -14.43 18.20 -10.61
CA GLN A 652 -13.99 19.25 -11.51
C GLN A 652 -12.49 19.48 -11.37
N VAL A 653 -11.83 19.74 -12.50
CA VAL A 653 -10.40 20.08 -12.53
C VAL A 653 -10.22 21.50 -11.98
N LEU A 654 -9.53 21.62 -10.86
CA LEU A 654 -9.16 22.90 -10.27
C LEU A 654 -7.85 23.40 -10.86
N ALA A 655 -6.86 22.51 -10.94
CA ALA A 655 -5.57 22.80 -11.53
C ALA A 655 -4.92 21.55 -12.13
N THR A 656 -4.07 21.77 -13.13
CA THR A 656 -3.07 20.80 -13.58
C THR A 656 -1.68 21.43 -13.56
N ALA A 657 -0.64 20.62 -13.36
CA ALA A 657 0.74 21.07 -13.45
C ALA A 657 1.56 20.09 -14.31
N ASP A 658 2.09 20.56 -15.43
CA ASP A 658 2.83 19.72 -16.39
C ASP A 658 4.23 19.37 -15.83
N LEU A 659 4.60 18.09 -15.83
CA LEU A 659 5.94 17.67 -15.36
C LEU A 659 7.00 17.70 -16.49
N GLU A 660 6.56 17.86 -17.74
CA GLU A 660 7.42 17.83 -18.96
C GLU A 660 8.26 16.55 -19.10
N ARG A 661 7.87 15.49 -18.38
CA ARG A 661 8.55 14.20 -18.34
C ARG A 661 7.55 13.11 -18.03
N LEU A 662 7.92 11.87 -18.36
CA LEU A 662 7.15 10.69 -17.99
C LEU A 662 7.38 10.34 -16.52
N VAL A 663 6.32 10.38 -15.73
CA VAL A 663 6.22 9.66 -14.45
C VAL A 663 5.21 8.52 -14.66
N PRO A 664 5.67 7.25 -14.66
CA PRO A 664 4.77 6.13 -14.93
C PRO A 664 3.67 6.00 -13.88
N ILE A 665 2.57 5.36 -14.26
CA ILE A 665 1.41 5.10 -13.39
C ILE A 665 1.86 4.27 -12.18
N SER A 666 1.43 4.67 -10.99
CA SER A 666 1.74 3.97 -9.73
C SER A 666 0.54 3.25 -9.15
N PHE A 667 0.80 2.07 -8.58
CA PHE A 667 -0.11 1.30 -7.71
C PHE A 667 0.26 1.38 -6.23
N ALA A 668 1.30 2.14 -5.91
CA ALA A 668 1.74 2.35 -4.54
C ALA A 668 1.05 3.56 -3.92
N HIS A 669 0.96 3.55 -2.59
CA HIS A 669 0.25 4.59 -1.85
C HIS A 669 1.14 5.81 -1.59
N GLY A 670 0.60 6.99 -1.90
CA GLY A 670 1.18 8.29 -1.61
C GLY A 670 0.77 8.84 -0.24
N ASP A 671 1.34 9.97 0.13
CA ASP A 671 0.97 10.71 1.33
C ASP A 671 1.12 12.21 1.13
N CYS A 672 0.26 12.99 1.78
CA CYS A 672 0.26 14.45 1.71
C CYS A 672 0.23 15.05 3.11
N ARG A 673 1.11 16.02 3.35
CA ARG A 673 1.14 16.80 4.59
C ARG A 673 0.86 18.25 4.29
N LEU A 674 -0.20 18.80 4.88
CA LEU A 674 -0.41 20.24 4.90
C LEU A 674 0.59 20.90 5.86
N LEU A 675 1.10 22.06 5.46
CA LEU A 675 1.92 22.91 6.32
C LEU A 675 0.99 23.89 7.03
N GLU A 676 1.13 24.00 8.36
CA GLU A 676 0.40 25.00 9.12
C GLU A 676 0.70 26.39 8.54
N SER A 677 -0.36 27.18 8.35
CA SER A 677 -0.22 28.56 7.91
C SER A 677 0.37 29.34 9.09
N TYR A 678 1.65 29.70 9.01
CA TYR A 678 2.27 30.63 9.95
C TYR A 678 1.68 32.04 9.81
#